data_AF-A0A0W8DMH2-F1
#
_entry.id   AF-A0A0W8DMH2-F1
#
_cell.length_a   1.000
_cell.length_b   1.000
_cell.length_c   1.000
_cell.angle_alpha   90.00
_cell.angle_beta   90.00
_cell.angle_gamma   90.00
#
_symmetry.space_group_name_H-M   'P 1'
#
loop_
_entity.id
_entity.type
_entity.pdbx_description
1 polymer ?
#
loop_
_entity_poly.entity_id
_entity_poly.type
_entity_poly.pdbx_seq_one_letter_code
_entity_poly.pdbx_strand_id
1 'polypeptide(L)'
;MRLGLLAVALAALSFQPASSLLRVPLTAKPQQRSAQNLLQFHTQPSDAVTNAVQVNHILQDGATNTLDVLHNAQDLAAQGHVPLENFMEFQFFGPIAIGSPPQEILVCFDTGSSDLWVPGNKCEACAGLYRFNHSKSSTFHESTTHPAFAVQYGSGKVSGHFGQDVVHVAQFQVQDTTVGIVRTEEESMARMKADGLLGLAFDGLSTFSHPPLFFALLEQYPELDSVFAFYLSPDPNTNGSELHLGGYDENFMGSLQATWQMTDVLPQFGQWTFWRIHLHSVNVGKHRNACADGCVAFVDSGTSLIGIPGTLYLNFLYEVATFAQNQGCYCGFVQYGFQCFLCAPEDFPPLRIGVGGNHYYVLEGSDYTLCVGLTCIVLVQPSGQEMWVLGDVFMKKFYSLYDVKKKQMGFACPANSTLCGVEDTQDKTVNSKDSDLLPSQKSPFFENSFNMYDMDTHAVLVLFLSGLSLVGSGFIVSSFVQYPILRSFRSFSIFFWLSVCTVGYNLTLWIAGVWRAHQTHILFCALLKSSQQFFGTAILLFSAAVGLELIRAVRWTHSSTVEYKYFYHVVIWCSAAFTGAFSLLTGVVGFLPDGAGPCRACFVGHSPGWARVFLFYLPATLTLTFAGAAVYLASTGSTGLSLPPQAERARRSSGQLLPSCVATIAALFLPTLFGWLQSFGADWVTSGFFLYLSELCFYSQGLLNALSWAFNPSYRVARYRGNNAMGGEATRLMGPN
;
A
#
# COMPACT_ATOMS: atom_id res chain seq x y z
N MET A 1 16.01 2.97 -51.85
CA MET A 1 14.75 2.19 -51.70
C MET A 1 15.03 0.96 -50.84
N ARG A 2 14.35 0.80 -49.69
CA ARG A 2 14.19 -0.46 -48.89
C ARG A 2 15.42 -1.17 -48.26
N LEU A 3 15.45 -1.24 -46.91
CA LEU A 3 16.26 -2.09 -45.98
C LEU A 3 17.82 -1.91 -46.02
N GLY A 4 18.62 -2.10 -44.94
CA GLY A 4 18.37 -2.18 -43.49
C GLY A 4 19.39 -3.04 -42.66
N LEU A 5 19.39 -2.88 -41.31
CA LEU A 5 19.44 -3.93 -40.26
C LEU A 5 20.69 -4.85 -39.95
N LEU A 6 21.34 -4.76 -38.75
CA LEU A 6 21.54 -5.83 -37.68
C LEU A 6 22.80 -5.97 -36.77
N ALA A 7 22.68 -5.64 -35.49
CA ALA A 7 23.51 -6.05 -34.35
C ALA A 7 23.77 -7.57 -34.25
N VAL A 8 24.86 -7.89 -33.52
CA VAL A 8 25.27 -9.14 -32.84
C VAL A 8 26.64 -8.79 -32.17
N ALA A 9 27.10 -9.01 -30.91
CA ALA A 9 26.91 -10.23 -28.33
C ALA A 9 27.67 -11.57 -27.75
N LEU A 10 27.83 -11.59 -26.42
CA LEU A 10 27.75 -12.77 -25.55
C LEU A 10 29.03 -13.59 -25.34
N ALA A 11 29.21 -13.90 -24.05
CA ALA A 11 29.66 -15.17 -23.50
C ALA A 11 31.08 -15.67 -23.83
N ALA A 12 31.77 -16.37 -22.94
CA ALA A 12 31.65 -16.64 -21.50
C ALA A 12 32.93 -17.40 -21.10
N LEU A 13 33.10 -17.83 -19.85
CA LEU A 13 33.43 -19.23 -19.49
C LEU A 13 33.56 -19.41 -17.97
N SER A 14 33.78 -20.66 -17.56
CA SER A 14 33.64 -21.20 -16.20
C SER A 14 34.75 -22.20 -15.88
N PHE A 15 35.11 -22.35 -14.60
CA PHE A 15 35.86 -23.52 -14.08
C PHE A 15 35.48 -23.88 -12.64
N GLN A 16 35.86 -25.10 -12.23
CA GLN A 16 35.57 -25.82 -10.97
C GLN A 16 36.72 -26.82 -10.73
N PRO A 17 36.80 -27.52 -9.57
CA PRO A 17 36.53 -27.12 -8.19
C PRO A 17 37.67 -27.55 -7.21
N ALA A 18 37.55 -27.24 -5.92
CA ALA A 18 38.38 -27.85 -4.86
C ALA A 18 37.57 -28.01 -3.55
N SER A 19 38.04 -28.87 -2.64
CA SER A 19 37.20 -29.50 -1.59
C SER A 19 37.41 -28.98 -0.16
N SER A 20 36.31 -28.79 0.58
CA SER A 20 36.19 -29.28 1.98
C SER A 20 34.71 -29.37 2.37
N LEU A 21 34.35 -30.36 3.21
CA LEU A 21 32.99 -30.58 3.72
C LEU A 21 33.04 -30.75 5.24
N LEU A 22 32.64 -29.71 5.98
CA LEU A 22 32.50 -29.77 7.43
C LEU A 22 31.10 -30.29 7.78
N ARG A 23 30.99 -31.53 8.27
CA ARG A 23 29.73 -32.05 8.84
C ARG A 23 29.61 -31.64 10.30
N VAL A 24 28.58 -30.86 10.62
CA VAL A 24 28.09 -30.64 12.00
C VAL A 24 26.79 -31.44 12.16
N PRO A 25 26.65 -32.32 13.18
CA PRO A 25 25.44 -33.09 13.39
C PRO A 25 24.36 -32.25 14.10
N LEU A 26 23.25 -31.96 13.42
CA LEU A 26 22.07 -31.36 14.05
C LEU A 26 21.21 -32.43 14.74
N THR A 27 21.56 -32.76 15.97
CA THR A 27 20.73 -33.56 16.88
C THR A 27 20.22 -32.71 18.04
N ALA A 28 19.11 -32.00 17.82
CA ALA A 28 18.35 -31.32 18.87
C ALA A 28 16.85 -31.62 18.67
N LYS A 29 16.16 -32.04 19.73
CA LYS A 29 14.70 -32.20 19.72
C LYS A 29 14.04 -30.81 19.79
N PRO A 30 12.83 -30.62 19.22
CA PRO A 30 12.09 -29.39 19.43
C PRO A 30 11.76 -29.24 20.92
N GLN A 31 12.20 -28.13 21.52
CA GLN A 31 11.85 -27.74 22.89
C GLN A 31 10.91 -26.55 22.80
N GLN A 32 9.64 -26.73 23.17
CA GLN A 32 8.70 -25.61 23.30
C GLN A 32 9.24 -24.60 24.34
N ARG A 33 9.15 -23.31 24.02
CA ARG A 33 9.42 -22.20 24.93
C ARG A 33 8.30 -21.18 24.76
N SER A 34 7.84 -20.59 25.86
CA SER A 34 6.75 -19.61 25.87
C SER A 34 7.20 -18.23 25.38
N ALA A 35 6.25 -17.40 24.95
CA ALA A 35 6.49 -16.09 24.36
C ALA A 35 7.05 -15.03 25.35
N GLN A 36 7.09 -15.32 26.66
CA GLN A 36 7.44 -14.34 27.71
C GLN A 36 8.92 -13.91 27.72
N ASN A 37 9.81 -14.63 27.01
CA ASN A 37 11.27 -14.39 27.06
C ASN A 37 11.81 -13.55 25.88
N LEU A 38 10.96 -12.79 25.17
CA LEU A 38 11.35 -11.97 24.01
C LEU A 38 11.36 -10.45 24.23
N LEU A 39 11.03 -9.98 25.45
CA LEU A 39 11.01 -8.56 25.82
C LEU A 39 12.00 -8.22 26.96
N GLN A 40 13.24 -8.69 26.84
CA GLN A 40 14.35 -8.23 27.67
C GLN A 40 15.63 -8.02 26.84
N PHE A 41 15.92 -6.75 26.53
CA PHE A 41 17.28 -6.26 26.28
C PHE A 41 17.53 -5.06 27.19
N HIS A 42 18.68 -5.05 27.86
CA HIS A 42 18.89 -4.39 29.14
C HIS A 42 18.98 -2.85 29.12
N THR A 43 18.50 -2.25 30.22
CA THR A 43 19.42 -1.61 31.18
C THR A 43 19.34 -2.37 32.53
N GLN A 44 20.38 -2.29 33.37
CA GLN A 44 20.42 -2.99 34.66
C GLN A 44 20.10 -2.06 35.84
N PRO A 45 19.33 -2.50 36.84
CA PRO A 45 19.36 -1.92 38.18
C PRO A 45 20.62 -2.39 38.93
N SER A 46 21.18 -1.53 39.78
CA SER A 46 22.36 -1.83 40.60
C SER A 46 22.04 -2.71 41.81
N ASP A 47 22.90 -3.67 42.13
CA ASP A 47 22.74 -4.60 43.25
C ASP A 47 22.64 -3.89 44.63
N ALA A 48 21.49 -4.02 45.30
CA ALA A 48 21.35 -3.77 46.72
C ALA A 48 20.26 -4.67 47.35
N VAL A 49 20.66 -5.45 48.37
CA VAL A 49 19.80 -6.20 49.31
C VAL A 49 18.89 -7.28 48.69
N THR A 50 19.46 -8.44 48.42
CA THR A 50 18.72 -9.70 48.48
C THR A 50 18.28 -10.01 49.92
N ASN A 51 17.01 -10.35 50.15
CA ASN A 51 16.61 -11.48 51.01
C ASN A 51 15.11 -11.76 50.88
N ALA A 52 14.73 -13.04 50.94
CA ALA A 52 13.34 -13.49 50.80
C ALA A 52 12.73 -13.87 52.17
N VAL A 53 11.51 -13.42 52.43
CA VAL A 53 10.63 -13.91 53.50
C VAL A 53 9.20 -14.08 52.94
N GLN A 54 8.43 -14.96 53.54
CA GLN A 54 7.15 -15.48 53.04
C GLN A 54 5.98 -14.49 53.10
N VAL A 55 4.95 -14.80 52.32
CA VAL A 55 3.59 -14.25 52.44
C VAL A 55 3.05 -14.43 53.86
N ASN A 56 2.88 -13.32 54.59
CA ASN A 56 1.84 -13.03 55.59
C ASN A 56 2.28 -11.88 56.53
N HIS A 57 2.11 -10.61 56.15
CA HIS A 57 1.85 -9.45 57.04
C HIS A 57 1.84 -8.10 56.28
N ILE A 58 0.85 -7.85 55.41
CA ILE A 58 0.44 -6.49 55.02
C ILE A 58 -1.10 -6.41 55.02
N LEU A 59 -1.66 -6.37 56.24
CA LEU A 59 -3.03 -5.88 56.51
C LEU A 59 -2.96 -4.79 57.58
N GLN A 60 -2.07 -3.81 57.34
CA GLN A 60 -1.94 -2.54 58.06
C GLN A 60 -0.95 -1.68 57.26
N ASP A 61 -1.46 -0.57 56.71
CA ASP A 61 -0.83 0.54 55.93
C ASP A 61 -1.50 0.80 54.57
N GLY A 62 -2.84 0.81 54.54
CA GLY A 62 -3.64 0.96 53.32
C GLY A 62 -5.05 1.54 53.55
N ALA A 63 -5.17 2.51 54.45
CA ALA A 63 -6.46 3.09 54.86
C ALA A 63 -6.69 4.54 54.39
N THR A 64 -5.64 5.31 54.10
CA THR A 64 -5.78 6.74 53.73
C THR A 64 -5.99 6.96 52.23
N ASN A 65 -5.23 6.28 51.37
CA ASN A 65 -5.29 6.55 49.92
C ASN A 65 -6.52 5.95 49.21
N THR A 66 -7.22 5.00 49.82
CA THR A 66 -8.40 4.35 49.25
C THR A 66 -9.69 5.13 49.53
N LEU A 67 -9.81 5.76 50.70
CA LEU A 67 -10.96 6.59 51.05
C LEU A 67 -11.02 7.88 50.22
N ASP A 68 -9.91 8.59 50.07
CA ASP A 68 -9.88 9.85 49.30
C ASP A 68 -10.23 9.65 47.82
N VAL A 69 -9.79 8.53 47.23
CA VAL A 69 -10.16 8.15 45.84
C VAL A 69 -11.64 7.76 45.72
N LEU A 70 -12.17 7.03 46.69
CA LEU A 70 -13.60 6.67 46.74
C LEU A 70 -14.51 7.90 46.95
N HIS A 71 -14.09 8.87 47.78
CA HIS A 71 -14.80 10.13 47.96
C HIS A 71 -14.80 10.97 46.68
N ASN A 72 -13.63 11.17 46.06
CA ASN A 72 -13.54 11.93 44.81
C ASN A 72 -14.41 11.31 43.69
N ALA A 73 -14.42 9.97 43.56
CA ALA A 73 -15.28 9.28 42.59
C ALA A 73 -16.79 9.45 42.88
N GLN A 74 -17.19 9.53 44.16
CA GLN A 74 -18.58 9.77 44.56
C GLN A 74 -18.98 11.24 44.34
N ASP A 75 -18.10 12.19 44.64
CA ASP A 75 -18.33 13.62 44.42
C ASP A 75 -18.41 13.96 42.92
N LEU A 76 -17.60 13.31 42.08
CA LEU A 76 -17.71 13.35 40.61
C LEU A 76 -19.04 12.75 40.13
N ALA A 77 -19.39 11.55 40.59
CA ALA A 77 -20.65 10.92 40.21
C ALA A 77 -21.88 11.80 40.55
N ALA A 78 -21.87 12.46 41.72
CA ALA A 78 -22.90 13.40 42.17
C ALA A 78 -22.97 14.71 41.35
N GLN A 79 -21.94 15.02 40.55
CA GLN A 79 -21.96 16.11 39.56
C GLN A 79 -22.39 15.61 38.16
N GLY A 80 -22.66 14.31 37.99
CA GLY A 80 -22.92 13.69 36.68
C GLY A 80 -21.66 13.37 35.89
N HIS A 81 -20.49 13.41 36.53
CA HIS A 81 -19.19 13.11 35.91
C HIS A 81 -18.86 11.61 36.04
N VAL A 82 -18.24 11.06 35.01
CA VAL A 82 -17.65 9.70 35.02
C VAL A 82 -16.14 9.85 34.85
N PRO A 83 -15.33 9.43 35.84
CA PRO A 83 -13.87 9.40 35.67
C PRO A 83 -13.48 8.32 34.65
N LEU A 84 -12.52 8.66 33.79
CA LEU A 84 -12.01 7.79 32.73
C LEU A 84 -10.54 7.42 33.02
N GLU A 85 -10.20 6.14 32.90
CA GLU A 85 -8.82 5.67 32.85
C GLU A 85 -8.21 6.02 31.48
N ASN A 86 -7.15 6.81 31.49
CA ASN A 86 -6.32 7.11 30.31
C ASN A 86 -5.30 5.97 30.10
N PHE A 87 -5.62 4.97 29.29
CA PHE A 87 -4.67 3.90 28.99
C PHE A 87 -3.75 4.30 27.82
N MET A 88 -2.53 4.73 28.16
CA MET A 88 -1.47 5.15 27.22
C MET A 88 -1.93 6.16 26.15
N GLU A 89 -2.87 7.04 26.48
CA GLU A 89 -3.50 8.01 25.56
C GLU A 89 -4.21 7.43 24.32
N PHE A 90 -4.45 6.13 24.28
CA PHE A 90 -5.06 5.44 23.14
C PHE A 90 -6.42 4.80 23.43
N GLN A 91 -6.81 4.68 24.69
CA GLN A 91 -8.13 4.19 25.11
C GLN A 91 -8.55 4.92 26.37
N PHE A 92 -9.75 5.50 26.36
CA PHE A 92 -10.37 6.17 27.50
C PHE A 92 -11.65 5.42 27.87
N PHE A 93 -11.69 4.86 29.08
CA PHE A 93 -12.80 4.03 29.54
C PHE A 93 -13.11 4.26 31.01
N GLY A 94 -14.38 4.11 31.39
CA GLY A 94 -14.83 4.38 32.76
C GLY A 94 -15.90 3.39 33.23
N PRO A 95 -16.27 3.45 34.52
CA PRO A 95 -17.22 2.51 35.10
C PRO A 95 -18.67 2.83 34.72
N ILE A 96 -19.40 1.77 34.38
CA ILE A 96 -20.86 1.67 34.51
C ILE A 96 -21.18 0.47 35.40
N ALA A 97 -22.41 0.38 35.94
CA ALA A 97 -22.86 -0.82 36.64
C ALA A 97 -24.23 -1.29 36.14
N ILE A 98 -24.37 -2.60 35.91
CA ILE A 98 -25.55 -3.17 35.24
C ILE A 98 -26.26 -4.17 36.16
N GLY A 99 -27.58 -4.04 36.24
CA GLY A 99 -28.50 -4.99 36.87
C GLY A 99 -28.72 -4.86 38.37
N SER A 100 -29.45 -5.84 38.93
CA SER A 100 -29.86 -5.87 40.34
C SER A 100 -29.45 -7.18 41.03
N PRO A 101 -28.45 -7.22 41.92
CA PRO A 101 -27.59 -6.11 42.33
C PRO A 101 -26.65 -5.64 41.19
N PRO A 102 -26.22 -4.37 41.20
CA PRO A 102 -25.35 -3.82 40.16
C PRO A 102 -24.02 -4.58 40.04
N GLN A 103 -23.63 -4.85 38.80
CA GLN A 103 -22.35 -5.45 38.42
C GLN A 103 -21.54 -4.41 37.65
N GLU A 104 -20.44 -3.95 38.24
CA GLU A 104 -19.53 -2.98 37.63
C GLU A 104 -18.83 -3.57 36.40
N ILE A 105 -18.73 -2.77 35.33
CA ILE A 105 -18.10 -3.08 34.04
C ILE A 105 -17.41 -1.80 33.54
N LEU A 106 -16.19 -1.91 33.03
CA LEU A 106 -15.46 -0.79 32.42
C LEU A 106 -15.78 -0.73 30.93
N VAL A 107 -16.28 0.42 30.45
CA VAL A 107 -16.67 0.62 29.05
C VAL A 107 -15.92 1.78 28.40
N CYS A 108 -15.53 1.59 27.15
CA CYS A 108 -15.16 2.69 26.27
C CYS A 108 -16.43 3.49 25.94
N PHE A 109 -16.42 4.80 26.18
CA PHE A 109 -17.55 5.67 25.83
C PHE A 109 -17.31 6.23 24.43
N ASP A 110 -18.13 5.83 23.46
CA ASP A 110 -17.82 5.87 22.03
C ASP A 110 -18.76 6.80 21.26
N THR A 111 -18.29 7.98 20.82
CA THR A 111 -19.08 8.89 19.95
C THR A 111 -19.11 8.46 18.47
N GLY A 112 -18.43 7.37 18.12
CA GLY A 112 -18.47 6.70 16.81
C GLY A 112 -19.61 5.68 16.63
N SER A 113 -20.29 5.22 17.69
CA SER A 113 -21.42 4.28 17.58
C SER A 113 -22.53 4.51 18.63
N SER A 114 -23.59 3.70 18.60
CA SER A 114 -24.83 3.94 19.38
C SER A 114 -25.35 2.74 20.18
N ASP A 115 -24.71 1.57 20.10
CA ASP A 115 -25.12 0.40 20.87
C ASP A 115 -24.32 0.28 22.18
N LEU A 116 -24.97 -0.14 23.26
CA LEU A 116 -24.29 -0.54 24.51
C LEU A 116 -24.11 -2.06 24.50
N TRP A 117 -22.87 -2.53 24.60
CA TRP A 117 -22.58 -3.95 24.78
C TRP A 117 -21.47 -4.23 25.80
N VAL A 118 -21.58 -5.37 26.46
CA VAL A 118 -20.68 -5.86 27.50
C VAL A 118 -20.41 -7.36 27.34
N PRO A 119 -19.24 -7.86 27.77
CA PRO A 119 -18.87 -9.26 27.60
C PRO A 119 -19.61 -10.13 28.63
N GLY A 120 -20.41 -11.08 28.13
CA GLY A 120 -21.17 -11.97 29.00
C GLY A 120 -20.28 -12.96 29.75
N ASN A 121 -20.80 -13.48 30.87
CA ASN A 121 -20.18 -14.52 31.73
C ASN A 121 -19.68 -15.82 31.04
N LYS A 122 -19.92 -16.00 29.73
CA LYS A 122 -19.47 -17.13 28.91
C LYS A 122 -18.45 -16.75 27.83
N CYS A 123 -18.09 -15.47 27.70
CA CYS A 123 -17.07 -15.02 26.75
C CYS A 123 -15.67 -15.03 27.40
N GLU A 124 -15.00 -16.18 27.34
CA GLU A 124 -13.65 -16.36 27.88
C GLU A 124 -12.59 -15.58 27.07
N ALA A 125 -12.84 -15.35 25.78
CA ALA A 125 -11.92 -14.70 24.85
C ALA A 125 -12.32 -13.26 24.43
N CYS A 126 -13.17 -12.59 25.21
CA CYS A 126 -13.49 -11.17 25.02
C CYS A 126 -12.41 -10.23 25.62
N ALA A 127 -12.48 -8.94 25.30
CA ALA A 127 -11.66 -7.86 25.86
C ALA A 127 -11.78 -7.71 27.40
N GLY A 128 -10.93 -6.87 28.00
CA GLY A 128 -10.99 -6.51 29.43
C GLY A 128 -10.86 -7.67 30.43
N LEU A 129 -11.34 -7.45 31.66
CA LEU A 129 -11.23 -8.34 32.82
C LEU A 129 -12.58 -8.76 33.40
N TYR A 130 -13.58 -7.87 33.43
CA TYR A 130 -14.88 -8.11 34.07
C TYR A 130 -15.89 -8.68 33.07
N ARG A 131 -16.90 -9.40 33.59
CA ARG A 131 -17.87 -10.12 32.76
C ARG A 131 -19.26 -10.00 33.38
N PHE A 132 -20.21 -9.45 32.62
CA PHE A 132 -21.57 -9.26 33.12
C PHE A 132 -22.31 -10.61 33.19
N ASN A 133 -22.81 -10.93 34.37
CA ASN A 133 -23.60 -12.13 34.63
C ASN A 133 -25.07 -11.76 34.74
N HIS A 134 -25.73 -11.60 33.58
CA HIS A 134 -27.17 -11.34 33.46
C HIS A 134 -28.02 -12.31 34.32
N SER A 135 -27.60 -13.58 34.45
CA SER A 135 -28.30 -14.59 35.26
C SER A 135 -28.25 -14.34 36.79
N LYS A 136 -27.50 -13.33 37.25
CA LYS A 136 -27.51 -12.84 38.63
C LYS A 136 -28.35 -11.57 38.84
N SER A 137 -28.76 -10.90 37.76
CA SER A 137 -29.61 -9.70 37.84
C SER A 137 -31.08 -10.11 37.99
N SER A 138 -31.77 -9.58 38.99
CA SER A 138 -33.22 -9.77 39.15
C SER A 138 -34.06 -8.85 38.24
N THR A 139 -33.43 -7.95 37.51
CA THR A 139 -34.06 -6.99 36.58
C THR A 139 -33.72 -7.25 35.11
N PHE A 140 -32.90 -8.26 34.80
CA PHE A 140 -32.58 -8.61 33.41
C PHE A 140 -33.74 -9.32 32.71
N HIS A 141 -34.12 -8.81 31.53
CA HIS A 141 -35.15 -9.36 30.67
C HIS A 141 -34.61 -9.59 29.25
N GLU A 142 -34.39 -10.86 28.87
CA GLU A 142 -33.89 -11.24 27.53
C GLU A 142 -34.91 -10.93 26.42
N SER A 143 -34.44 -10.41 25.27
CA SER A 143 -35.31 -10.06 24.13
C SER A 143 -35.99 -11.29 23.53
N THR A 144 -37.32 -11.36 23.62
CA THR A 144 -38.09 -12.56 23.27
C THR A 144 -38.40 -12.73 21.78
N THR A 145 -38.22 -11.70 20.95
CA THR A 145 -38.62 -11.69 19.53
C THR A 145 -37.45 -12.01 18.60
N HIS A 146 -36.31 -11.34 18.77
CA HIS A 146 -35.06 -11.62 18.06
C HIS A 146 -33.87 -11.34 19.00
N PRO A 147 -33.45 -12.30 19.85
CA PRO A 147 -32.43 -12.05 20.86
C PRO A 147 -31.03 -11.78 20.31
N ALA A 148 -30.68 -12.30 19.13
CA ALA A 148 -29.29 -12.30 18.64
C ALA A 148 -28.90 -11.00 17.91
N PHE A 149 -27.68 -10.51 18.15
CA PHE A 149 -27.10 -9.37 17.44
C PHE A 149 -25.68 -9.65 16.93
N ALA A 150 -25.23 -8.85 15.96
CA ALA A 150 -23.81 -8.73 15.61
C ALA A 150 -23.52 -7.33 15.06
N VAL A 151 -22.51 -6.65 15.62
CA VAL A 151 -22.07 -5.31 15.21
C VAL A 151 -20.67 -5.40 14.60
N GLN A 152 -20.42 -4.62 13.55
CA GLN A 152 -19.13 -4.55 12.86
C GLN A 152 -18.54 -3.15 13.01
N TYR A 153 -17.43 -3.06 13.73
CA TYR A 153 -16.59 -1.87 13.83
C TYR A 153 -15.47 -1.93 12.77
N GLY A 154 -14.80 -0.79 12.53
CA GLY A 154 -13.61 -0.75 11.68
C GLY A 154 -12.43 -1.55 12.24
N SER A 155 -12.37 -1.70 13.57
CA SER A 155 -11.42 -2.49 14.34
C SER A 155 -11.74 -4.00 14.37
N GLY A 156 -13.01 -4.40 14.18
CA GLY A 156 -13.44 -5.81 14.14
C GLY A 156 -14.88 -6.03 14.57
N LYS A 157 -15.25 -7.29 14.80
CA LYS A 157 -16.64 -7.71 15.01
C LYS A 157 -16.95 -8.20 16.43
N VAL A 158 -18.14 -7.87 16.91
CA VAL A 158 -18.77 -8.50 18.10
C VAL A 158 -20.08 -9.18 17.74
N SER A 159 -20.44 -10.22 18.49
CA SER A 159 -21.73 -10.92 18.34
C SER A 159 -22.19 -11.55 19.64
N GLY A 160 -23.51 -11.61 19.83
CA GLY A 160 -24.09 -12.03 21.09
C GLY A 160 -25.61 -12.05 21.08
N HIS A 161 -26.19 -11.68 22.21
CA HIS A 161 -27.61 -11.60 22.44
C HIS A 161 -27.95 -10.41 23.33
N PHE A 162 -29.08 -9.74 23.16
CA PHE A 162 -29.44 -8.55 23.94
C PHE A 162 -30.70 -8.75 24.79
N GLY A 163 -30.80 -7.94 25.82
CA GLY A 163 -31.96 -7.83 26.71
C GLY A 163 -32.02 -6.43 27.31
N GLN A 164 -33.03 -6.18 28.15
CA GLN A 164 -33.15 -4.95 28.92
C GLN A 164 -32.71 -5.19 30.37
N ASP A 165 -32.08 -4.20 30.99
CA ASP A 165 -31.79 -4.19 32.42
C ASP A 165 -31.67 -2.74 32.93
N VAL A 166 -31.48 -2.59 34.24
CA VAL A 166 -31.06 -1.33 34.86
C VAL A 166 -29.59 -1.05 34.52
N VAL A 167 -29.27 0.17 34.09
CA VAL A 167 -27.88 0.63 33.94
C VAL A 167 -27.64 1.89 34.77
N HIS A 168 -26.58 1.86 35.56
CA HIS A 168 -26.09 2.99 36.35
C HIS A 168 -24.88 3.64 35.66
N VAL A 169 -24.90 4.96 35.54
CA VAL A 169 -23.78 5.77 35.02
C VAL A 169 -23.73 7.11 35.76
N ALA A 170 -22.56 7.46 36.30
CA ALA A 170 -22.44 8.51 37.33
C ALA A 170 -23.49 8.30 38.44
N GLN A 171 -24.22 9.35 38.85
CA GLN A 171 -25.37 9.26 39.77
C GLN A 171 -26.67 8.71 39.16
N PHE A 172 -26.76 8.56 37.84
CA PHE A 172 -28.02 8.26 37.15
C PHE A 172 -28.31 6.75 37.13
N GLN A 173 -29.59 6.39 37.25
CA GLN A 173 -30.09 5.02 37.16
C GLN A 173 -31.13 4.95 36.04
N VAL A 174 -30.72 4.48 34.87
CA VAL A 174 -31.57 4.36 33.69
C VAL A 174 -32.26 2.99 33.69
N GLN A 175 -33.59 2.99 33.74
CA GLN A 175 -34.42 1.78 33.67
C GLN A 175 -34.53 1.27 32.24
N ASP A 176 -34.96 0.00 32.08
CA ASP A 176 -35.35 -0.64 30.81
C ASP A 176 -34.33 -0.49 29.65
N THR A 177 -33.04 -0.32 29.98
CA THR A 177 -31.99 0.00 29.02
C THR A 177 -31.53 -1.25 28.28
N THR A 178 -31.50 -1.18 26.94
CA THR A 178 -31.09 -2.32 26.10
C THR A 178 -29.57 -2.52 26.13
N VAL A 179 -29.13 -3.69 26.60
CA VAL A 179 -27.72 -4.10 26.74
C VAL A 179 -27.42 -5.33 25.89
N GLY A 180 -26.40 -5.23 25.05
CA GLY A 180 -25.84 -6.33 24.27
C GLY A 180 -24.91 -7.21 25.12
N ILE A 181 -25.26 -8.47 25.31
CA ILE A 181 -24.48 -9.48 26.01
C ILE A 181 -23.63 -10.28 25.00
N VAL A 182 -22.37 -9.88 24.82
CA VAL A 182 -21.44 -10.50 23.84
C VAL A 182 -21.13 -11.95 24.23
N ARG A 183 -21.13 -12.83 23.23
CA ARG A 183 -20.73 -14.24 23.33
C ARG A 183 -19.47 -14.55 22.52
N THR A 184 -19.16 -13.77 21.50
CA THR A 184 -17.98 -13.95 20.64
C THR A 184 -17.54 -12.61 20.07
N GLU A 185 -16.25 -12.35 20.19
CA GLU A 185 -15.54 -11.13 19.80
C GLU A 185 -14.36 -11.51 18.90
N GLU A 186 -14.03 -10.66 17.93
CA GLU A 186 -12.91 -10.87 17.00
C GLU A 186 -11.56 -10.58 17.69
N GLU A 187 -10.49 -11.29 17.30
CA GLU A 187 -9.18 -11.23 17.97
C GLU A 187 -8.55 -9.82 17.96
N SER A 188 -8.98 -8.94 17.06
CA SER A 188 -8.58 -7.53 17.01
C SER A 188 -9.31 -6.67 18.05
N MET A 189 -10.60 -6.93 18.30
CA MET A 189 -11.42 -6.26 19.31
C MET A 189 -11.06 -6.73 20.73
N ALA A 190 -10.84 -8.04 20.90
CA ALA A 190 -10.49 -8.69 22.17
C ALA A 190 -9.14 -8.25 22.80
N ARG A 191 -8.49 -7.24 22.24
CA ARG A 191 -7.25 -6.60 22.72
C ARG A 191 -7.49 -5.25 23.41
N MET A 192 -8.73 -4.76 23.45
CA MET A 192 -9.12 -3.57 24.22
C MET A 192 -8.94 -3.80 25.74
N LYS A 193 -8.75 -2.70 26.47
CA LYS A 193 -8.64 -2.66 27.94
C LYS A 193 -9.98 -2.52 28.63
N ALA A 194 -10.88 -1.73 28.05
CA ALA A 194 -12.29 -1.78 28.41
C ALA A 194 -12.83 -3.21 28.24
N ASP A 195 -13.78 -3.59 29.09
CA ASP A 195 -14.51 -4.84 28.96
C ASP A 195 -15.48 -4.78 27.78
N GLY A 196 -16.17 -3.64 27.64
CA GLY A 196 -17.18 -3.38 26.63
C GLY A 196 -17.19 -1.94 26.12
N LEU A 197 -18.29 -1.54 25.52
CA LEU A 197 -18.44 -0.26 24.82
C LEU A 197 -19.85 0.29 24.98
N LEU A 198 -19.95 1.61 25.18
CA LEU A 198 -21.19 2.36 25.32
C LEU A 198 -21.25 3.46 24.25
N GLY A 199 -22.10 3.26 23.26
CA GLY A 199 -22.30 4.23 22.17
C GLY A 199 -23.01 5.52 22.59
N LEU A 200 -22.47 6.67 22.17
CA LEU A 200 -22.96 8.03 22.40
C LEU A 200 -23.32 8.78 21.11
N ALA A 201 -23.35 8.09 19.96
CA ALA A 201 -23.86 8.63 18.69
C ALA A 201 -25.39 8.54 18.60
N PHE A 202 -25.96 8.94 17.46
CA PHE A 202 -27.40 9.03 17.27
C PHE A 202 -28.03 7.67 16.88
N ASP A 203 -29.33 7.52 17.16
CA ASP A 203 -30.12 6.30 16.90
C ASP A 203 -29.99 5.71 15.48
N GLY A 204 -29.68 6.51 14.46
CA GLY A 204 -29.44 6.05 13.09
C GLY A 204 -28.17 5.20 12.87
N LEU A 205 -27.35 4.96 13.90
CA LEU A 205 -26.27 3.96 13.91
C LEU A 205 -26.58 2.75 14.80
N SER A 206 -27.69 2.74 15.54
CA SER A 206 -27.99 1.64 16.45
C SER A 206 -28.43 0.38 15.70
N THR A 207 -27.94 -0.76 16.16
CA THR A 207 -28.28 -2.10 15.67
C THR A 207 -29.38 -2.75 16.52
N PHE A 208 -29.45 -2.42 17.82
CA PHE A 208 -30.43 -2.97 18.76
C PHE A 208 -30.77 -2.05 19.95
N SER A 209 -29.90 -1.12 20.34
CA SER A 209 -30.17 -0.11 21.38
C SER A 209 -31.06 1.03 20.89
N HIS A 210 -32.36 0.75 20.70
CA HIS A 210 -33.37 1.75 20.33
C HIS A 210 -34.27 2.10 21.55
N PRO A 211 -34.19 3.30 22.13
CA PRO A 211 -33.19 4.35 21.88
C PRO A 211 -31.83 4.06 22.54
N PRO A 212 -30.73 4.74 22.14
CA PRO A 212 -29.42 4.60 22.78
C PRO A 212 -29.43 5.13 24.22
N LEU A 213 -28.50 4.66 25.07
CA LEU A 213 -28.52 4.91 26.52
C LEU A 213 -28.65 6.40 26.89
N PHE A 214 -27.88 7.28 26.25
CA PHE A 214 -27.95 8.72 26.57
C PHE A 214 -29.29 9.37 26.19
N PHE A 215 -30.02 8.82 25.22
CA PHE A 215 -31.37 9.27 24.88
C PHE A 215 -32.39 8.74 25.91
N ALA A 216 -32.28 7.47 26.32
CA ALA A 216 -33.08 6.91 27.41
C ALA A 216 -32.86 7.66 28.74
N LEU A 217 -31.62 8.11 29.01
CA LEU A 217 -31.29 8.98 30.14
C LEU A 217 -32.08 10.31 30.07
N LEU A 218 -32.02 11.03 28.94
CA LEU A 218 -32.73 12.30 28.75
C LEU A 218 -34.26 12.17 28.74
N GLU A 219 -34.80 10.99 28.41
CA GLU A 219 -36.23 10.70 28.53
C GLU A 219 -36.68 10.45 29.99
N GLN A 220 -35.78 9.91 30.83
CA GLN A 220 -36.06 9.60 32.24
C GLN A 220 -35.72 10.75 33.20
N TYR A 221 -34.77 11.63 32.82
CA TYR A 221 -34.32 12.80 33.57
C TYR A 221 -34.51 14.08 32.73
N PRO A 222 -35.77 14.56 32.53
CA PRO A 222 -36.08 15.67 31.62
C PRO A 222 -35.58 17.05 32.10
N GLU A 223 -35.14 17.16 33.35
CA GLU A 223 -34.43 18.31 33.91
C GLU A 223 -32.92 18.34 33.59
N LEU A 224 -32.35 17.23 33.11
CA LEU A 224 -30.96 17.15 32.69
C LEU A 224 -30.78 17.89 31.35
N ASP A 225 -29.75 18.74 31.26
CA ASP A 225 -29.46 19.42 30.00
C ASP A 225 -29.02 18.41 28.93
N SER A 226 -29.42 18.64 27.69
CA SER A 226 -29.29 17.66 26.59
C SER A 226 -27.88 17.63 25.97
N VAL A 227 -26.86 17.67 26.82
CA VAL A 227 -25.45 17.81 26.44
C VAL A 227 -24.56 16.81 27.19
N PHE A 228 -23.43 16.46 26.59
CA PHE A 228 -22.31 15.83 27.29
C PHE A 228 -20.98 16.38 26.80
N ALA A 229 -19.93 16.25 27.61
CA ALA A 229 -18.59 16.77 27.29
C ALA A 229 -17.49 15.77 27.65
N PHE A 230 -16.40 15.77 26.88
CA PHE A 230 -15.24 14.90 27.08
C PHE A 230 -13.96 15.71 27.30
N TYR A 231 -13.47 15.71 28.54
CA TYR A 231 -12.12 16.19 28.84
C TYR A 231 -11.17 14.99 28.92
N LEU A 232 -10.18 14.92 28.03
CA LEU A 232 -9.20 13.84 28.00
C LEU A 232 -7.83 14.40 28.41
N SER A 233 -7.19 13.79 29.41
CA SER A 233 -5.87 14.23 29.87
C SER A 233 -4.79 13.92 28.83
N PRO A 234 -3.81 14.82 28.60
CA PRO A 234 -2.75 14.60 27.62
C PRO A 234 -1.68 13.60 28.09
N ASP A 235 -1.48 13.46 29.41
CA ASP A 235 -0.39 12.64 29.96
C ASP A 235 -0.81 11.16 30.14
N PRO A 236 -0.03 10.18 29.66
CA PRO A 236 -0.41 8.76 29.64
C PRO A 236 -0.52 8.14 31.03
N ASN A 237 -1.63 7.45 31.29
CA ASN A 237 -1.92 6.79 32.58
C ASN A 237 -2.03 7.77 33.76
N THR A 238 -2.50 8.99 33.48
CA THR A 238 -2.88 9.98 34.51
C THR A 238 -4.37 9.97 34.79
N ASN A 239 -4.73 10.30 36.03
CA ASN A 239 -6.12 10.56 36.42
C ASN A 239 -6.56 11.95 35.96
N GLY A 240 -7.89 12.16 35.84
CA GLY A 240 -8.48 13.46 35.48
C GLY A 240 -8.96 13.55 34.02
N SER A 241 -8.98 12.44 33.28
CA SER A 241 -9.87 12.34 32.12
C SER A 241 -11.30 12.09 32.61
N GLU A 242 -12.28 12.79 32.05
CA GLU A 242 -13.68 12.77 32.53
C GLU A 242 -14.68 12.90 31.37
N LEU A 243 -15.80 12.17 31.48
CA LEU A 243 -17.01 12.36 30.71
C LEU A 243 -18.06 13.05 31.60
N HIS A 244 -18.58 14.19 31.17
CA HIS A 244 -19.61 14.95 31.89
C HIS A 244 -20.98 14.73 31.24
N LEU A 245 -21.97 14.26 32.00
CA LEU A 245 -23.33 14.03 31.52
C LEU A 245 -24.28 15.11 32.03
N GLY A 246 -24.92 15.83 31.11
CA GLY A 246 -25.82 16.95 31.43
C GLY A 246 -25.12 18.29 31.66
N GLY A 247 -23.82 18.41 31.36
CA GLY A 247 -23.06 19.63 31.59
C GLY A 247 -21.60 19.53 31.12
N TYR A 248 -20.78 20.41 31.67
CA TYR A 248 -19.32 20.48 31.50
C TYR A 248 -18.73 21.20 32.74
N ASP A 249 -17.46 20.97 33.08
CA ASP A 249 -16.83 21.74 34.17
C ASP A 249 -16.66 23.23 33.82
N GLU A 250 -17.49 24.08 34.42
CA GLU A 250 -17.42 25.54 34.30
C GLU A 250 -16.16 26.14 34.94
N ASN A 251 -15.62 25.52 35.99
CA ASN A 251 -14.41 26.01 36.66
C ASN A 251 -13.19 25.79 35.76
N PHE A 252 -13.08 24.61 35.13
CA PHE A 252 -12.05 24.35 34.14
C PHE A 252 -12.17 25.30 32.94
N MET A 253 -13.36 25.45 32.34
CA MET A 253 -13.60 26.42 31.26
C MET A 253 -13.23 27.86 31.66
N GLY A 254 -13.57 28.28 32.89
CA GLY A 254 -13.21 29.58 33.44
C GLY A 254 -11.70 29.75 33.65
N SER A 255 -11.01 28.71 34.12
CA SER A 255 -9.56 28.69 34.32
C SER A 255 -8.78 28.82 33.00
N LEU A 256 -9.27 28.18 31.93
CA LEU A 256 -8.74 28.31 30.58
C LEU A 256 -9.11 29.63 29.89
N GLN A 257 -10.03 30.40 30.46
CA GLN A 257 -10.67 31.56 29.81
C GLN A 257 -11.20 31.20 28.42
N ALA A 258 -11.82 30.02 28.32
CA ALA A 258 -12.25 29.43 27.06
C ALA A 258 -13.72 29.71 26.74
N THR A 259 -14.04 29.64 25.46
CA THR A 259 -15.41 29.75 24.93
C THR A 259 -15.70 28.60 23.97
N TRP A 260 -16.95 28.13 23.94
CA TRP A 260 -17.39 27.05 23.06
C TRP A 260 -17.56 27.54 21.61
N GLN A 261 -16.75 27.01 20.70
CA GLN A 261 -16.90 27.24 19.27
C GLN A 261 -17.76 26.14 18.64
N MET A 262 -19.07 26.39 18.57
CA MET A 262 -20.08 25.43 18.12
C MET A 262 -20.24 25.40 16.60
N THR A 263 -20.40 24.20 16.04
CA THR A 263 -20.77 23.91 14.65
C THR A 263 -21.98 23.00 14.59
N ASP A 264 -22.77 23.13 13.52
CA ASP A 264 -23.90 22.23 13.26
C ASP A 264 -23.40 20.82 12.88
N VAL A 265 -24.15 19.81 13.32
CA VAL A 265 -23.95 18.40 12.95
C VAL A 265 -24.67 18.12 11.62
N LEU A 266 -24.09 17.26 10.79
CA LEU A 266 -24.57 16.96 9.44
C LEU A 266 -25.31 15.61 9.38
N PRO A 267 -26.61 15.57 9.02
CA PRO A 267 -27.31 14.30 8.83
C PRO A 267 -26.78 13.53 7.62
N GLN A 268 -26.93 12.21 7.63
CA GLN A 268 -26.50 11.29 6.58
C GLN A 268 -27.75 10.61 6.00
N PHE A 269 -27.99 10.78 4.69
CA PHE A 269 -29.19 10.29 4.00
C PHE A 269 -30.54 10.69 4.64
N GLY A 270 -30.57 11.79 5.39
CA GLY A 270 -31.75 12.28 6.12
C GLY A 270 -31.90 11.75 7.55
N GLN A 271 -31.00 10.89 8.01
CA GLN A 271 -30.94 10.38 9.38
C GLN A 271 -29.79 11.04 10.16
N TRP A 272 -29.90 11.06 11.49
CA TRP A 272 -28.81 11.43 12.39
C TRP A 272 -27.99 10.17 12.69
N THR A 273 -26.70 10.18 12.39
CA THR A 273 -25.81 8.99 12.50
C THR A 273 -24.64 9.26 13.46
N PHE A 274 -23.46 9.61 12.95
CA PHE A 274 -22.31 10.03 13.76
C PHE A 274 -22.41 11.53 14.14
N TRP A 275 -21.51 11.99 15.01
CA TRP A 275 -21.23 13.41 15.24
C TRP A 275 -20.44 14.01 14.07
N ARG A 276 -21.09 14.11 12.91
CA ARG A 276 -20.51 14.53 11.62
C ARG A 276 -20.45 16.05 11.52
N ILE A 277 -19.30 16.61 11.19
CA ILE A 277 -19.06 18.05 11.04
C ILE A 277 -18.43 18.37 9.68
N HIS A 278 -18.66 19.58 9.17
CA HIS A 278 -17.99 20.06 7.98
C HIS A 278 -16.53 20.42 8.28
N LEU A 279 -15.59 20.04 7.41
CA LEU A 279 -14.24 20.59 7.38
C LEU A 279 -14.06 21.40 6.10
N HIS A 280 -13.80 22.70 6.23
CA HIS A 280 -13.52 23.60 5.09
C HIS A 280 -12.02 23.72 4.78
N SER A 281 -11.14 23.34 5.73
CA SER A 281 -9.72 23.20 5.44
C SER A 281 -9.02 22.12 6.27
N VAL A 282 -7.99 21.50 5.70
CA VAL A 282 -6.97 20.73 6.42
C VAL A 282 -5.63 21.04 5.75
N ASN A 283 -4.79 21.82 6.43
CA ASN A 283 -3.48 22.24 5.93
C ASN A 283 -2.37 21.57 6.74
N VAL A 284 -1.40 20.96 6.05
CA VAL A 284 -0.18 20.44 6.67
C VAL A 284 0.89 21.54 6.63
N GLY A 285 1.22 22.13 7.77
CA GLY A 285 2.16 23.24 7.86
C GLY A 285 1.72 24.45 7.03
N LYS A 286 2.50 24.76 5.98
CA LYS A 286 2.20 25.85 5.02
C LYS A 286 1.81 25.32 3.62
N HIS A 287 1.43 24.04 3.51
CA HIS A 287 1.14 23.39 2.24
C HIS A 287 -0.37 23.30 1.96
N ARG A 288 -0.71 22.71 0.80
CA ARG A 288 -2.04 22.78 0.19
C ARG A 288 -3.15 22.24 1.09
N ASN A 289 -4.28 22.94 1.13
CA ASN A 289 -5.52 22.46 1.74
C ASN A 289 -5.96 21.12 1.12
N ALA A 290 -5.92 20.05 1.91
CA ALA A 290 -6.35 18.70 1.54
C ALA A 290 -7.88 18.54 1.44
N CYS A 291 -8.63 19.53 1.93
CA CYS A 291 -10.08 19.62 1.91
C CYS A 291 -10.59 20.83 1.10
N ALA A 292 -9.86 21.22 0.05
CA ALA A 292 -10.19 22.37 -0.80
C ALA A 292 -11.56 22.28 -1.48
N ASP A 293 -12.05 21.08 -1.75
CA ASP A 293 -13.35 20.81 -2.37
C ASP A 293 -14.49 20.62 -1.34
N GLY A 294 -14.19 20.80 -0.04
CA GLY A 294 -15.05 20.50 1.09
C GLY A 294 -14.90 19.07 1.60
N CYS A 295 -14.91 18.89 2.93
CA CYS A 295 -14.76 17.60 3.60
C CYS A 295 -15.82 17.41 4.68
N VAL A 296 -16.02 16.15 5.07
CA VAL A 296 -16.73 15.78 6.30
C VAL A 296 -15.78 15.02 7.21
N ALA A 297 -15.78 15.37 8.49
CA ALA A 297 -15.24 14.55 9.56
C ALA A 297 -16.39 14.03 10.43
N PHE A 298 -16.12 13.01 11.24
CA PHE A 298 -16.87 12.78 12.49
C PHE A 298 -15.90 12.76 13.66
N VAL A 299 -16.40 13.04 14.86
CA VAL A 299 -15.61 13.19 16.08
C VAL A 299 -15.88 12.01 16.99
N ASP A 300 -14.83 11.31 17.41
CA ASP A 300 -14.91 9.88 17.73
C ASP A 300 -13.98 9.46 18.88
N SER A 301 -14.50 9.44 20.11
CA SER A 301 -13.81 8.91 21.30
C SER A 301 -13.62 7.38 21.28
N GLY A 302 -14.20 6.67 20.32
CA GLY A 302 -13.90 5.26 20.05
C GLY A 302 -12.65 5.05 19.18
N THR A 303 -12.10 6.12 18.59
CA THR A 303 -10.94 6.07 17.69
C THR A 303 -9.74 6.82 18.26
N SER A 304 -8.64 6.11 18.49
CA SER A 304 -7.43 6.65 19.13
C SER A 304 -6.59 7.63 18.30
N LEU A 305 -6.78 7.68 16.97
CA LEU A 305 -5.88 8.34 16.01
C LEU A 305 -6.64 9.27 15.06
N ILE A 306 -5.97 10.21 14.38
CA ILE A 306 -6.63 10.96 13.31
C ILE A 306 -6.89 10.01 12.13
N GLY A 307 -8.16 9.78 11.80
CA GLY A 307 -8.54 9.00 10.63
C GLY A 307 -8.56 9.86 9.38
N ILE A 308 -7.89 9.40 8.32
CA ILE A 308 -7.75 10.12 7.05
C ILE A 308 -8.35 9.28 5.92
N PRO A 309 -9.15 9.85 5.00
CA PRO A 309 -9.64 9.15 3.82
C PRO A 309 -8.49 8.45 3.07
N GLY A 310 -8.66 7.18 2.71
CA GLY A 310 -7.58 6.35 2.16
C GLY A 310 -6.93 6.89 0.88
N THR A 311 -7.67 7.72 0.12
CA THR A 311 -7.19 8.45 -1.07
C THR A 311 -6.25 9.62 -0.75
N LEU A 312 -6.32 10.16 0.46
CA LEU A 312 -5.51 11.28 0.95
C LEU A 312 -4.34 10.82 1.85
N TYR A 313 -4.52 9.73 2.59
CA TYR A 313 -3.60 9.24 3.63
C TYR A 313 -2.12 9.21 3.22
N LEU A 314 -1.78 8.64 2.06
CA LEU A 314 -0.38 8.55 1.61
C LEU A 314 0.22 9.92 1.22
N ASN A 315 -0.60 10.83 0.68
CA ASN A 315 -0.16 12.19 0.35
C ASN A 315 0.03 12.99 1.65
N PHE A 316 -0.87 12.87 2.61
CA PHE A 316 -0.75 13.50 3.92
C PHE A 316 0.54 13.06 4.63
N LEU A 317 0.81 11.75 4.70
CA LEU A 317 2.06 11.24 5.27
C LEU A 317 3.29 11.71 4.49
N TYR A 318 3.20 11.89 3.17
CA TYR A 318 4.30 12.44 2.35
C TYR A 318 4.58 13.91 2.65
N GLU A 319 3.57 14.76 2.84
CA GLU A 319 3.73 16.16 3.25
C GLU A 319 4.36 16.25 4.66
N VAL A 320 3.86 15.45 5.62
CA VAL A 320 4.43 15.36 6.98
C VAL A 320 5.87 14.86 6.95
N ALA A 321 6.16 13.81 6.18
CA ALA A 321 7.52 13.29 5.98
C ALA A 321 8.45 14.34 5.40
N THR A 322 8.00 15.07 4.38
CA THR A 322 8.81 16.07 3.67
C THR A 322 9.16 17.24 4.58
N PHE A 323 8.21 17.74 5.38
CA PHE A 323 8.48 18.80 6.36
C PHE A 323 9.50 18.33 7.42
N ALA A 324 9.29 17.17 8.04
CA ALA A 324 10.18 16.66 9.08
C ALA A 324 11.59 16.35 8.52
N GLN A 325 11.69 15.75 7.34
CA GLN A 325 12.98 15.48 6.67
C GLN A 325 13.75 16.78 6.36
N ASN A 326 13.07 17.91 6.16
CA ASN A 326 13.73 19.21 5.98
C ASN A 326 14.33 19.79 7.29
N GLN A 327 13.89 19.32 8.47
CA GLN A 327 14.51 19.68 9.76
C GLN A 327 15.70 18.77 10.11
N GLY A 328 15.75 17.55 9.54
CA GLY A 328 16.84 16.58 9.73
C GLY A 328 16.40 15.14 9.96
N CYS A 329 15.10 14.90 10.12
CA CYS A 329 14.52 13.57 10.33
C CYS A 329 14.75 12.59 9.17
N TYR A 330 14.60 11.30 9.47
CA TYR A 330 14.46 10.23 8.50
C TYR A 330 13.10 9.52 8.66
N CYS A 331 12.10 9.93 7.87
CA CYS A 331 10.76 9.33 7.84
C CYS A 331 10.59 8.23 6.78
N GLY A 332 9.85 7.16 7.11
CA GLY A 332 9.51 6.08 6.18
C GLY A 332 8.53 5.04 6.75
N PHE A 333 8.13 4.08 5.91
CA PHE A 333 7.37 2.90 6.35
C PHE A 333 8.32 1.78 6.78
N VAL A 334 8.10 1.24 7.97
CA VAL A 334 8.78 0.06 8.53
C VAL A 334 7.76 -1.06 8.81
N GLN A 335 8.23 -2.23 9.26
CA GLN A 335 7.38 -3.38 9.61
C GLN A 335 6.28 -3.05 10.66
N TYR A 336 6.48 -1.99 11.44
CA TYR A 336 5.58 -1.52 12.51
C TYR A 336 4.73 -0.29 12.12
N GLY A 337 4.64 0.05 10.83
CA GLY A 337 3.88 1.19 10.33
C GLY A 337 4.76 2.37 9.88
N PHE A 338 4.20 3.56 9.81
CA PHE A 338 4.94 4.77 9.44
C PHE A 338 5.67 5.35 10.65
N GLN A 339 6.98 5.57 10.54
CA GLN A 339 7.84 6.05 11.62
C GLN A 339 8.86 7.05 11.10
N CYS A 340 9.29 7.97 11.97
CA CYS A 340 10.35 8.93 11.71
C CYS A 340 11.44 8.81 12.77
N PHE A 341 12.69 8.75 12.32
CA PHE A 341 13.87 8.56 13.16
C PHE A 341 14.72 9.83 13.18
N LEU A 342 15.44 10.05 14.28
CA LEU A 342 16.22 11.26 14.54
C LEU A 342 15.36 12.55 14.58
N CYS A 343 14.15 12.44 15.13
CA CYS A 343 13.23 13.55 15.35
C CYS A 343 12.99 13.82 16.83
N ALA A 344 12.60 15.06 17.13
CA ALA A 344 11.81 15.45 18.27
C ALA A 344 10.40 15.92 17.79
N PRO A 345 9.40 16.12 18.68
CA PRO A 345 8.06 16.52 18.28
C PRO A 345 8.01 17.87 17.54
N GLU A 346 8.95 18.77 17.80
CA GLU A 346 9.04 20.11 17.21
C GLU A 346 9.44 20.09 15.72
N ASP A 347 9.99 18.96 15.23
CA ASP A 347 10.38 18.80 13.82
C ASP A 347 9.17 18.61 12.88
N PHE A 348 7.97 18.36 13.43
CA PHE A 348 6.77 18.05 12.67
C PHE A 348 5.91 19.29 12.34
N PRO A 349 5.24 19.33 11.18
CA PRO A 349 4.45 20.48 10.77
C PRO A 349 3.18 20.66 11.62
N PRO A 350 2.78 21.89 11.99
CA PRO A 350 1.48 22.11 12.60
C PRO A 350 0.36 21.72 11.61
N LEU A 351 -0.58 20.88 12.07
CA LEU A 351 -1.77 20.50 11.31
C LEU A 351 -2.89 21.49 11.63
N ARG A 352 -3.30 22.28 10.65
CA ARG A 352 -4.37 23.27 10.84
C ARG A 352 -5.68 22.81 10.19
N ILE A 353 -6.69 22.59 11.01
CA ILE A 353 -8.00 22.03 10.66
C ILE A 353 -9.06 23.12 10.79
N GLY A 354 -9.66 23.50 9.66
CA GLY A 354 -10.78 24.44 9.58
C GLY A 354 -12.12 23.71 9.68
N VAL A 355 -12.85 23.96 10.76
CA VAL A 355 -14.12 23.32 11.13
C VAL A 355 -15.31 24.26 10.84
N GLY A 356 -16.44 23.67 10.45
CA GLY A 356 -17.68 24.41 10.20
C GLY A 356 -17.51 25.42 9.07
N GLY A 357 -18.05 26.62 9.26
CA GLY A 357 -17.96 27.72 8.28
C GLY A 357 -16.72 28.62 8.43
N ASN A 358 -16.18 28.76 9.64
CA ASN A 358 -15.14 29.75 9.96
C ASN A 358 -14.33 29.46 11.25
N HIS A 359 -14.43 28.28 11.85
CA HIS A 359 -13.61 27.94 13.04
C HIS A 359 -12.31 27.26 12.62
N TYR A 360 -11.22 27.44 13.36
CA TYR A 360 -9.98 26.72 13.13
C TYR A 360 -9.36 26.19 14.41
N TYR A 361 -8.59 25.12 14.26
CA TYR A 361 -7.84 24.42 15.29
C TYR A 361 -6.46 24.02 14.74
N VAL A 362 -5.44 24.00 15.59
CA VAL A 362 -4.06 23.66 15.25
C VAL A 362 -3.57 22.57 16.20
N LEU A 363 -3.19 21.44 15.64
CA LEU A 363 -2.39 20.44 16.34
C LEU A 363 -0.92 20.70 16.03
N GLU A 364 -0.11 20.88 17.06
CA GLU A 364 1.34 20.96 16.97
C GLU A 364 1.94 19.56 16.91
N GLY A 365 3.21 19.43 16.52
CA GLY A 365 3.85 18.12 16.34
C GLY A 365 3.82 17.22 17.58
N SER A 366 3.83 17.81 18.78
CA SER A 366 3.62 17.15 20.08
C SER A 366 2.25 16.47 20.24
N ASP A 367 1.22 16.98 19.58
CA ASP A 367 -0.15 16.56 19.83
C ASP A 367 -0.51 15.30 19.02
N TYR A 368 0.11 15.16 17.84
CA TYR A 368 -0.16 14.08 16.88
C TYR A 368 1.05 13.17 16.59
N THR A 369 2.13 13.25 17.38
CA THR A 369 3.25 12.29 17.29
C THR A 369 3.63 11.73 18.66
N LEU A 370 3.89 10.41 18.71
CA LEU A 370 4.41 9.72 19.90
C LEU A 370 5.90 9.45 19.71
N CYS A 371 6.74 10.23 20.38
CA CYS A 371 8.21 10.13 20.31
C CYS A 371 8.79 9.33 21.48
N VAL A 372 9.39 8.18 21.16
CA VAL A 372 10.14 7.34 22.11
C VAL A 372 11.63 7.49 21.84
N GLY A 373 12.30 8.33 22.63
CA GLY A 373 13.70 8.68 22.42
C GLY A 373 13.87 9.55 21.16
N LEU A 374 14.42 8.96 20.09
CA LEU A 374 14.59 9.63 18.78
C LEU A 374 13.73 8.98 17.68
N THR A 375 12.74 8.15 18.04
CA THR A 375 11.82 7.51 17.09
C THR A 375 10.40 7.98 17.38
N CYS A 376 9.81 8.69 16.42
CA CYS A 376 8.46 9.23 16.49
C CYS A 376 7.50 8.47 15.57
N ILE A 377 6.34 8.09 16.11
CA ILE A 377 5.22 7.51 15.36
C ILE A 377 4.22 8.63 15.09
N VAL A 378 3.80 8.80 13.83
CA VAL A 378 2.76 9.78 13.48
C VAL A 378 1.38 9.16 13.75
N LEU A 379 0.57 9.80 14.60
CA LEU A 379 -0.66 9.26 15.16
C LEU A 379 -1.88 9.44 14.23
N VAL A 380 -1.72 8.97 13.00
CA VAL A 380 -2.75 9.02 11.94
C VAL A 380 -2.91 7.67 11.26
N GLN A 381 -4.13 7.36 10.80
CA GLN A 381 -4.46 6.08 10.15
C GLN A 381 -5.42 6.28 8.96
N PRO A 382 -5.55 5.29 8.04
CA PRO A 382 -6.65 5.28 7.09
C PRO A 382 -7.98 5.11 7.84
N SER A 383 -8.96 5.98 7.60
CA SER A 383 -10.26 5.94 8.31
C SER A 383 -11.19 4.79 7.90
N GLY A 384 -10.80 3.99 6.91
CA GLY A 384 -11.63 2.94 6.31
C GLY A 384 -12.78 3.43 5.41
N GLN A 385 -12.97 4.75 5.28
CA GLN A 385 -14.10 5.37 4.59
C GLN A 385 -13.72 6.72 3.95
N GLU A 386 -14.64 7.35 3.21
CA GLU A 386 -14.39 8.63 2.52
C GLU A 386 -14.60 9.87 3.41
N MET A 387 -14.52 9.70 4.75
CA MET A 387 -14.63 10.76 5.75
C MET A 387 -13.39 10.78 6.65
N TRP A 388 -13.09 11.94 7.22
CA TRP A 388 -12.07 12.10 8.26
C TRP A 388 -12.61 11.66 9.63
N VAL A 389 -11.71 11.36 10.57
CA VAL A 389 -12.04 11.06 11.97
C VAL A 389 -11.18 11.94 12.86
N LEU A 390 -11.82 12.76 13.70
CA LEU A 390 -11.16 13.50 14.77
C LEU A 390 -11.27 12.68 16.05
N GLY A 391 -10.29 11.80 16.26
CA GLY A 391 -10.21 10.91 17.41
C GLY A 391 -9.49 11.53 18.63
N ASP A 392 -9.06 10.68 19.56
CA ASP A 392 -8.40 11.06 20.83
C ASP A 392 -7.26 12.08 20.65
N VAL A 393 -6.43 11.92 19.60
CA VAL A 393 -5.37 12.87 19.22
C VAL A 393 -5.86 14.33 19.12
N PHE A 394 -7.08 14.54 18.62
CA PHE A 394 -7.70 15.87 18.57
C PHE A 394 -8.38 16.23 19.90
N MET A 395 -9.11 15.28 20.50
CA MET A 395 -9.93 15.50 21.70
C MET A 395 -9.10 15.74 22.98
N LYS A 396 -7.88 15.19 23.10
CA LYS A 396 -6.90 15.53 24.16
C LYS A 396 -6.42 16.98 24.10
N LYS A 397 -6.29 17.57 22.89
CA LYS A 397 -5.88 18.98 22.73
C LYS A 397 -7.05 19.94 22.89
N PHE A 398 -8.26 19.51 22.51
CA PHE A 398 -9.46 20.35 22.49
C PHE A 398 -10.65 19.65 23.16
N TYR A 399 -10.91 20.04 24.43
CA TYR A 399 -12.11 19.69 25.19
C TYR A 399 -13.37 19.88 24.33
N SER A 400 -14.20 18.84 24.21
CA SER A 400 -15.35 18.79 23.30
C SER A 400 -16.69 18.74 24.03
N LEU A 401 -17.71 19.37 23.45
CA LEU A 401 -19.09 19.44 23.93
C LEU A 401 -20.06 19.03 22.81
N TYR A 402 -21.05 18.21 23.15
CA TYR A 402 -21.99 17.59 22.21
C TYR A 402 -23.43 17.89 22.64
N ASP A 403 -24.21 18.59 21.81
CA ASP A 403 -25.62 18.95 22.07
C ASP A 403 -26.57 18.13 21.20
N VAL A 404 -27.21 17.16 21.83
CA VAL A 404 -28.11 16.18 21.18
C VAL A 404 -29.41 16.81 20.70
N LYS A 405 -29.84 17.94 21.28
CA LYS A 405 -31.13 18.59 21.04
C LYS A 405 -31.04 19.68 19.98
N LYS A 406 -29.99 20.50 20.03
CA LYS A 406 -29.66 21.48 18.97
C LYS A 406 -29.07 20.84 17.73
N LYS A 407 -28.57 19.60 17.82
CA LYS A 407 -27.77 18.93 16.77
C LYS A 407 -26.51 19.74 16.44
N GLN A 408 -25.82 20.16 17.49
CA GLN A 408 -24.58 20.94 17.42
C GLN A 408 -23.52 20.26 18.26
N MET A 409 -22.25 20.50 17.92
CA MET A 409 -21.13 20.16 18.79
C MET A 409 -20.06 21.25 18.68
N GLY A 410 -19.16 21.34 19.63
CA GLY A 410 -18.11 22.35 19.60
C GLY A 410 -16.93 21.98 20.47
N PHE A 411 -15.90 22.83 20.40
CA PHE A 411 -14.68 22.66 21.17
C PHE A 411 -14.38 23.93 21.95
N ALA A 412 -13.73 23.77 23.11
CA ALA A 412 -13.30 24.88 23.94
C ALA A 412 -12.09 25.57 23.31
N CYS A 413 -12.16 26.90 23.16
CA CYS A 413 -11.03 27.70 22.71
C CYS A 413 -10.75 28.89 23.66
N PRO A 414 -9.54 28.96 24.27
CA PRO A 414 -9.09 30.11 25.05
C PRO A 414 -9.12 31.41 24.23
N ALA A 415 -9.63 32.49 24.82
CA ALA A 415 -9.89 33.76 24.10
C ALA A 415 -8.64 34.43 23.49
N ASN A 416 -7.43 34.08 23.96
CA ASN A 416 -6.15 34.58 23.45
C ASN A 416 -5.29 33.47 22.80
N SER A 417 -5.90 32.36 22.35
CA SER A 417 -5.20 31.25 21.72
C SER A 417 -4.68 31.61 20.32
N THR A 418 -3.48 31.11 19.99
CA THR A 418 -2.99 31.05 18.60
C THR A 418 -3.35 29.71 17.93
N LEU A 419 -3.70 28.69 18.72
CA LEU A 419 -3.95 27.32 18.28
C LEU A 419 -5.41 27.04 17.95
N CYS A 420 -6.32 27.98 18.22
CA CYS A 420 -7.71 27.90 17.80
C CYS A 420 -8.31 29.30 17.66
N GLY A 421 -9.40 29.44 16.92
CA GLY A 421 -9.99 30.76 16.70
C GLY A 421 -11.01 30.80 15.57
N VAL A 422 -11.34 32.02 15.14
CA VAL A 422 -12.18 32.29 13.97
C VAL A 422 -11.30 32.75 12.82
N GLU A 423 -11.57 32.25 11.62
CA GLU A 423 -10.93 32.66 10.37
C GLU A 423 -11.19 34.14 10.07
N ASP A 424 -10.14 34.97 10.05
CA ASP A 424 -10.29 36.38 9.70
C ASP A 424 -10.53 36.53 8.19
N THR A 425 -11.73 37.00 7.84
CA THR A 425 -12.25 37.03 6.46
C THR A 425 -11.46 37.92 5.49
N GLN A 426 -10.47 38.69 5.97
CA GLN A 426 -9.63 39.54 5.12
C GLN A 426 -8.41 38.84 4.48
N ASP A 427 -7.93 37.69 5.00
CA ASP A 427 -6.68 37.08 4.50
C ASP A 427 -6.83 36.21 3.24
N LYS A 428 -7.82 36.52 2.39
CA LYS A 428 -8.03 35.86 1.09
C LYS A 428 -7.25 36.51 -0.07
N THR A 429 -6.25 37.32 0.25
CA THR A 429 -5.56 38.20 -0.72
C THR A 429 -4.04 38.09 -0.78
N VAL A 430 -3.41 37.19 -0.02
CA VAL A 430 -1.95 37.00 -0.05
C VAL A 430 -1.54 35.78 -0.89
N ASN A 431 -0.74 36.05 -1.93
CA ASN A 431 0.10 35.10 -2.67
C ASN A 431 -0.56 33.93 -3.43
N SER A 432 -1.54 34.24 -4.28
CA SER A 432 -1.80 33.47 -5.51
C SER A 432 -0.71 33.71 -6.60
N LYS A 433 0.57 33.60 -6.21
CA LYS A 433 1.78 33.69 -7.06
C LYS A 433 3.02 33.25 -6.26
N ASP A 434 3.43 32.02 -6.48
CA ASP A 434 4.84 31.60 -6.64
C ASP A 434 4.83 30.09 -6.94
N SER A 435 4.90 29.76 -8.23
CA SER A 435 4.74 28.40 -8.76
C SER A 435 6.05 27.86 -9.34
N ASP A 436 7.13 27.94 -8.56
CA ASP A 436 8.45 27.40 -8.90
C ASP A 436 8.73 26.11 -8.11
N LEU A 437 8.73 24.97 -8.82
CA LEU A 437 9.04 23.65 -8.27
C LEU A 437 10.15 22.97 -9.08
N LEU A 438 11.33 22.86 -8.46
CA LEU A 438 12.50 22.10 -8.96
C LEU A 438 13.15 21.33 -7.79
N PRO A 439 13.92 20.25 -8.05
CA PRO A 439 13.53 18.96 -7.47
C PRO A 439 14.45 18.38 -6.40
N SER A 440 13.89 17.50 -5.56
CA SER A 440 14.63 16.70 -4.57
C SER A 440 15.48 15.58 -5.21
N GLN A 441 16.50 15.12 -4.49
CA GLN A 441 17.60 14.35 -5.08
C GLN A 441 18.25 13.35 -4.10
N LYS A 442 18.15 12.03 -4.40
CA LYS A 442 19.11 10.95 -4.01
C LYS A 442 19.27 10.61 -2.49
N SER A 443 19.74 9.42 -2.06
CA SER A 443 19.93 8.13 -2.78
C SER A 443 19.87 6.89 -1.83
N PRO A 444 20.58 5.73 -2.03
CA PRO A 444 20.00 4.38 -1.95
C PRO A 444 20.38 3.62 -0.63
N PHE A 445 20.16 2.31 -0.37
CA PHE A 445 20.43 1.16 -1.27
C PHE A 445 19.91 -0.23 -0.84
N PHE A 446 19.32 -0.47 0.34
CA PHE A 446 19.16 -1.87 0.82
C PHE A 446 17.87 -2.36 1.51
N GLU A 447 16.87 -1.54 1.86
CA GLU A 447 15.73 -2.04 2.71
C GLU A 447 14.56 -2.70 1.96
N ASN A 448 14.68 -2.97 0.65
CA ASN A 448 13.65 -3.66 -0.13
C ASN A 448 13.62 -5.18 0.10
N SER A 449 13.15 -5.61 1.28
CA SER A 449 12.75 -7.00 1.57
C SER A 449 11.41 -7.36 0.91
N PHE A 450 11.38 -7.34 -0.43
CA PHE A 450 10.36 -7.86 -1.36
C PHE A 450 9.00 -8.29 -0.71
N ASN A 451 8.08 -7.34 -0.51
CA ASN A 451 6.69 -7.66 -0.19
C ASN A 451 5.84 -7.71 -1.46
N MET A 452 5.34 -8.89 -1.82
CA MET A 452 4.59 -9.10 -3.06
C MET A 452 3.12 -8.63 -2.97
N TYR A 453 2.60 -8.42 -1.76
CA TYR A 453 1.20 -8.02 -1.52
C TYR A 453 0.91 -6.55 -1.87
N ASP A 454 1.92 -5.68 -1.83
CA ASP A 454 1.77 -4.27 -2.18
C ASP A 454 1.65 -4.02 -3.70
N MET A 455 1.89 -5.05 -4.53
CA MET A 455 1.92 -4.90 -5.99
C MET A 455 0.55 -5.16 -6.61
N ASP A 456 0.05 -4.21 -7.40
CA ASP A 456 -1.12 -4.42 -8.25
C ASP A 456 -0.95 -5.68 -9.11
N THR A 457 -2.02 -6.48 -9.14
CA THR A 457 -2.26 -7.65 -9.97
C THR A 457 -1.69 -7.56 -11.39
N HIS A 458 -1.85 -6.41 -12.06
CA HIS A 458 -1.30 -6.17 -13.39
C HIS A 458 0.23 -6.16 -13.39
N ALA A 459 0.87 -5.48 -12.43
CA ALA A 459 2.33 -5.43 -12.32
C ALA A 459 2.93 -6.79 -11.94
N VAL A 460 2.24 -7.57 -11.09
CA VAL A 460 2.60 -8.96 -10.77
C VAL A 460 2.60 -9.84 -12.04
N LEU A 461 1.57 -9.72 -12.88
CA LEU A 461 1.49 -10.44 -14.15
C LEU A 461 2.61 -10.04 -15.12
N VAL A 462 2.89 -8.74 -15.25
CA VAL A 462 3.97 -8.24 -16.13
C VAL A 462 5.34 -8.79 -15.69
N LEU A 463 5.61 -8.86 -14.38
CA LEU A 463 6.81 -9.54 -13.87
C LEU A 463 6.80 -11.04 -14.18
N PHE A 464 5.69 -11.75 -13.94
CA PHE A 464 5.57 -13.19 -14.25
C PHE A 464 5.85 -13.51 -15.73
N LEU A 465 5.18 -12.81 -16.66
CA LEU A 465 5.35 -13.01 -18.10
C LEU A 465 6.76 -12.64 -18.59
N SER A 466 7.31 -11.54 -18.11
CA SER A 466 8.68 -11.14 -18.44
C SER A 466 9.73 -12.09 -17.83
N GLY A 467 9.43 -12.74 -16.71
CA GLY A 467 10.21 -13.81 -16.10
C GLY A 467 10.22 -15.10 -16.95
N LEU A 468 9.07 -15.53 -17.46
CA LEU A 468 9.00 -16.64 -18.43
C LEU A 468 9.80 -16.32 -19.71
N SER A 469 9.75 -15.06 -20.17
CA SER A 469 10.54 -14.56 -21.30
C SER A 469 12.05 -14.53 -21.00
N LEU A 470 12.47 -14.17 -19.77
CA LEU A 470 13.86 -14.28 -19.32
C LEU A 470 14.37 -15.72 -19.38
N VAL A 471 13.59 -16.69 -18.87
CA VAL A 471 13.92 -18.12 -18.95
C VAL A 471 14.03 -18.59 -20.40
N GLY A 472 13.09 -18.17 -21.26
CA GLY A 472 13.12 -18.48 -22.69
C GLY A 472 14.37 -17.93 -23.41
N SER A 473 14.66 -16.65 -23.26
CA SER A 473 15.86 -16.05 -23.86
C SER A 473 17.16 -16.61 -23.27
N GLY A 474 17.19 -16.93 -21.97
CA GLY A 474 18.29 -17.63 -21.30
C GLY A 474 18.54 -19.03 -21.88
N PHE A 475 17.49 -19.77 -22.24
CA PHE A 475 17.61 -21.07 -22.91
C PHE A 475 18.24 -20.98 -24.31
N ILE A 476 17.90 -19.95 -25.10
CA ILE A 476 18.55 -19.67 -26.41
C ILE A 476 20.03 -19.34 -26.20
N VAL A 477 20.32 -18.41 -25.28
CA VAL A 477 21.67 -17.99 -24.90
C VAL A 477 22.53 -19.19 -24.50
N SER A 478 22.06 -19.99 -23.55
CA SER A 478 22.77 -21.19 -23.08
C SER A 478 22.99 -22.19 -24.21
N SER A 479 21.96 -22.47 -25.02
CA SER A 479 22.04 -23.41 -26.15
C SER A 479 23.11 -23.04 -27.19
N PHE A 480 23.23 -21.76 -27.56
CA PHE A 480 24.21 -21.33 -28.56
C PHE A 480 25.64 -21.26 -28.01
N VAL A 481 25.80 -21.04 -26.70
CA VAL A 481 27.09 -21.21 -26.01
C VAL A 481 27.49 -22.69 -25.99
N GLN A 482 26.58 -23.57 -25.56
CA GLN A 482 26.77 -25.01 -25.36
C GLN A 482 27.01 -25.79 -26.66
N TYR A 483 26.43 -25.38 -27.78
CA TYR A 483 26.55 -26.08 -29.07
C TYR A 483 27.29 -25.20 -30.11
N PRO A 484 28.65 -25.21 -30.16
CA PRO A 484 29.44 -24.39 -31.07
C PRO A 484 29.08 -24.50 -32.56
N ILE A 485 28.52 -25.64 -32.99
CA ILE A 485 28.00 -25.83 -34.36
C ILE A 485 26.94 -24.78 -34.75
N LEU A 486 26.15 -24.28 -33.79
CA LEU A 486 25.15 -23.24 -34.04
C LEU A 486 25.78 -21.90 -34.45
N ARG A 487 27.04 -21.65 -34.05
CA ARG A 487 27.80 -20.43 -34.39
C ARG A 487 28.13 -20.33 -35.89
N SER A 488 28.07 -21.44 -36.63
CA SER A 488 28.25 -21.46 -38.09
C SER A 488 27.06 -20.89 -38.86
N PHE A 489 25.88 -20.78 -38.24
CA PHE A 489 24.67 -20.27 -38.89
C PHE A 489 24.44 -18.79 -38.54
N ARG A 490 24.53 -17.91 -39.55
CA ARG A 490 24.32 -16.44 -39.40
C ARG A 490 23.01 -16.09 -38.69
N SER A 491 21.93 -16.78 -39.03
CA SER A 491 20.61 -16.56 -38.44
C SER A 491 20.50 -16.98 -36.96
N PHE A 492 21.20 -18.04 -36.55
CA PHE A 492 21.29 -18.42 -35.14
C PHE A 492 22.11 -17.40 -34.35
N SER A 493 23.21 -16.90 -34.93
CA SER A 493 23.98 -15.77 -34.36
C SER A 493 23.06 -14.57 -34.11
N ILE A 494 22.16 -14.26 -35.05
CA ILE A 494 21.18 -13.16 -34.96
C ILE A 494 20.17 -13.38 -33.81
N PHE A 495 19.49 -14.52 -33.77
CA PHE A 495 18.52 -14.82 -32.71
C PHE A 495 19.15 -14.88 -31.31
N PHE A 496 20.40 -15.34 -31.22
CA PHE A 496 21.21 -15.39 -30.00
C PHE A 496 21.41 -14.00 -29.35
N TRP A 497 21.68 -12.96 -30.13
CA TRP A 497 21.84 -11.60 -29.58
C TRP A 497 20.52 -10.83 -29.47
N LEU A 498 19.52 -11.06 -30.33
CA LEU A 498 18.13 -10.60 -30.09
C LEU A 498 17.67 -11.06 -28.70
N SER A 499 17.93 -12.34 -28.39
CA SER A 499 17.64 -12.91 -27.07
C SER A 499 18.43 -12.24 -25.95
N VAL A 500 19.69 -11.83 -26.14
CA VAL A 500 20.39 -11.06 -25.09
C VAL A 500 19.80 -9.67 -24.88
N CYS A 501 19.27 -9.04 -25.94
CA CYS A 501 18.59 -7.75 -25.78
C CYS A 501 17.28 -7.93 -25.05
N THR A 502 16.53 -9.01 -25.31
CA THR A 502 15.36 -9.40 -24.50
C THR A 502 15.74 -9.74 -23.05
N VAL A 503 16.89 -10.38 -22.79
CA VAL A 503 17.41 -10.59 -21.42
C VAL A 503 17.73 -9.24 -20.76
N GLY A 504 18.51 -8.38 -21.40
CA GLY A 504 18.86 -7.06 -20.86
C GLY A 504 17.63 -6.21 -20.59
N TYR A 505 16.69 -6.18 -21.53
CA TYR A 505 15.42 -5.46 -21.41
C TYR A 505 14.58 -6.01 -20.25
N ASN A 506 14.24 -7.30 -20.22
CA ASN A 506 13.43 -7.87 -19.15
C ASN A 506 14.16 -7.86 -17.79
N LEU A 507 15.49 -7.93 -17.77
CA LEU A 507 16.28 -7.76 -16.54
C LEU A 507 16.19 -6.33 -16.01
N THR A 508 16.23 -5.30 -16.87
CA THR A 508 15.96 -3.92 -16.42
C THR A 508 14.53 -3.74 -15.91
N LEU A 509 13.54 -4.39 -16.53
CA LEU A 509 12.15 -4.40 -16.08
C LEU A 509 12.00 -5.04 -14.69
N TRP A 510 12.68 -6.17 -14.46
CA TRP A 510 12.74 -6.85 -13.16
C TRP A 510 13.51 -6.05 -12.11
N ILE A 511 14.65 -5.45 -12.47
CA ILE A 511 15.40 -4.53 -11.60
C ILE A 511 14.49 -3.37 -11.18
N ALA A 512 13.75 -2.75 -12.10
CA ALA A 512 12.84 -1.66 -11.76
C ALA A 512 11.70 -2.09 -10.83
N GLY A 513 11.08 -3.26 -11.10
CA GLY A 513 9.97 -3.78 -10.29
C GLY A 513 10.38 -4.27 -8.91
N VAL A 514 11.51 -4.96 -8.79
CA VAL A 514 12.03 -5.49 -7.51
C VAL A 514 12.72 -4.40 -6.68
N TRP A 515 13.43 -3.46 -7.32
CA TRP A 515 14.06 -2.33 -6.63
C TRP A 515 13.05 -1.22 -6.28
N ARG A 516 11.82 -1.28 -6.81
CA ARG A 516 10.69 -0.42 -6.46
C ARG A 516 11.05 1.06 -6.35
N ALA A 517 11.80 1.55 -7.33
CA ALA A 517 12.54 2.80 -7.23
C ALA A 517 11.62 4.02 -7.02
N HIS A 518 11.66 4.59 -5.81
CA HIS A 518 11.09 5.91 -5.52
C HIS A 518 11.65 6.96 -6.47
N GLN A 519 10.83 7.97 -6.81
CA GLN A 519 11.12 8.92 -7.90
C GLN A 519 12.36 9.81 -7.69
N THR A 520 12.97 9.79 -6.50
CA THR A 520 14.12 10.61 -6.08
C THR A 520 15.44 10.28 -6.79
N HIS A 521 15.51 9.19 -7.54
CA HIS A 521 16.71 8.70 -8.22
C HIS A 521 16.80 9.07 -9.71
N ILE A 522 16.99 10.35 -10.01
CA ILE A 522 17.15 10.88 -11.39
C ILE A 522 18.16 10.04 -12.21
N LEU A 523 19.35 9.74 -11.65
CA LEU A 523 20.38 8.96 -12.35
C LEU A 523 19.99 7.49 -12.58
N PHE A 524 19.28 6.86 -11.64
CA PHE A 524 18.83 5.46 -11.81
C PHE A 524 17.74 5.39 -12.87
N CYS A 525 16.70 6.24 -12.79
CA CYS A 525 15.68 6.30 -13.83
C CYS A 525 16.28 6.69 -15.20
N ALA A 526 17.28 7.56 -15.27
CA ALA A 526 17.95 7.91 -16.52
C ALA A 526 18.78 6.76 -17.11
N LEU A 527 19.54 6.03 -16.29
CA LEU A 527 20.25 4.81 -16.71
C LEU A 527 19.26 3.71 -17.14
N LEU A 528 18.17 3.53 -16.40
CA LEU A 528 17.09 2.58 -16.71
C LEU A 528 16.41 2.91 -18.05
N LYS A 529 15.99 4.17 -18.25
CA LYS A 529 15.44 4.68 -19.51
C LYS A 529 16.41 4.49 -20.68
N SER A 530 17.66 4.91 -20.50
CA SER A 530 18.72 4.78 -21.51
C SER A 530 18.97 3.33 -21.88
N SER A 531 19.01 2.43 -20.89
CA SER A 531 19.19 0.98 -21.08
C SER A 531 17.99 0.32 -21.75
N GLN A 532 16.76 0.66 -21.36
CA GLN A 532 15.53 0.17 -22.00
C GLN A 532 15.38 0.72 -23.43
N GLN A 533 15.71 1.98 -23.69
CA GLN A 533 15.73 2.54 -25.05
C GLN A 533 16.83 1.88 -25.90
N PHE A 534 18.03 1.67 -25.34
CA PHE A 534 19.13 0.96 -26.02
C PHE A 534 18.73 -0.47 -26.38
N PHE A 535 18.26 -1.26 -25.42
CA PHE A 535 17.83 -2.65 -25.66
C PHE A 535 16.55 -2.71 -26.51
N GLY A 536 15.60 -1.78 -26.38
CA GLY A 536 14.37 -1.72 -27.17
C GLY A 536 14.62 -1.34 -28.64
N THR A 537 15.42 -0.30 -28.89
CA THR A 537 15.90 0.04 -30.25
C THR A 537 16.71 -1.11 -30.84
N ALA A 538 17.56 -1.76 -30.03
CA ALA A 538 18.25 -2.96 -30.46
C ALA A 538 17.25 -4.06 -30.84
N ILE A 539 16.31 -4.45 -29.96
CA ILE A 539 15.28 -5.47 -30.22
C ILE A 539 14.51 -5.21 -31.52
N LEU A 540 13.98 -3.99 -31.72
CA LEU A 540 13.26 -3.64 -32.95
C LEU A 540 14.11 -3.89 -34.18
N LEU A 541 15.29 -3.26 -34.21
CA LEU A 541 16.16 -3.36 -35.37
C LEU A 541 16.63 -4.82 -35.54
N PHE A 542 16.93 -5.56 -34.45
CA PHE A 542 17.28 -7.00 -34.39
C PHE A 542 16.18 -7.91 -34.99
N SER A 543 14.92 -7.60 -34.73
CA SER A 543 13.78 -8.33 -35.30
C SER A 543 13.69 -8.17 -36.83
N ALA A 544 14.36 -7.18 -37.41
CA ALA A 544 14.19 -6.84 -38.82
C ALA A 544 15.18 -7.52 -39.81
N ALA A 545 16.43 -7.90 -39.45
CA ALA A 545 17.25 -8.84 -40.27
C ALA A 545 17.15 -10.31 -39.89
N VAL A 546 16.37 -10.66 -38.86
CA VAL A 546 15.61 -11.91 -38.93
C VAL A 546 14.83 -11.93 -40.26
N GLY A 547 14.19 -10.81 -40.65
CA GLY A 547 13.55 -10.61 -41.96
C GLY A 547 14.51 -10.47 -43.17
N LEU A 548 15.58 -9.67 -43.12
CA LEU A 548 16.56 -9.57 -44.22
C LEU A 548 17.30 -10.89 -44.50
N GLU A 549 17.71 -11.64 -43.48
CA GLU A 549 18.30 -12.97 -43.72
C GLU A 549 17.25 -13.97 -44.22
N LEU A 550 15.97 -13.85 -43.83
CA LEU A 550 14.88 -14.57 -44.50
C LEU A 550 14.80 -14.21 -45.99
N ILE A 551 14.84 -12.92 -46.36
CA ILE A 551 14.87 -12.48 -47.77
C ILE A 551 16.07 -13.08 -48.51
N ARG A 552 17.28 -13.06 -47.92
CA ARG A 552 18.49 -13.62 -48.54
C ARG A 552 18.41 -15.14 -48.72
N ALA A 553 17.93 -15.85 -47.71
CA ALA A 553 17.76 -17.30 -47.74
C ALA A 553 16.69 -17.75 -48.75
N VAL A 554 15.71 -16.89 -49.05
CA VAL A 554 14.69 -17.09 -50.10
C VAL A 554 15.23 -16.73 -51.49
N ARG A 555 15.96 -15.62 -51.62
CA ARG A 555 16.47 -15.10 -52.91
C ARG A 555 17.67 -15.85 -53.48
N TRP A 556 18.07 -16.98 -52.88
CA TRP A 556 19.16 -17.84 -53.34
C TRP A 556 20.59 -17.24 -53.31
N THR A 557 20.75 -15.99 -52.89
CA THR A 557 22.02 -15.25 -52.97
C THR A 557 22.97 -15.60 -51.82
N HIS A 558 23.56 -16.80 -51.83
CA HIS A 558 24.47 -17.25 -50.76
C HIS A 558 25.95 -17.38 -51.18
N SER A 559 26.26 -17.33 -52.49
CA SER A 559 27.61 -17.53 -53.05
C SER A 559 28.35 -16.25 -53.46
N SER A 560 27.66 -15.10 -53.55
CA SER A 560 28.23 -13.84 -54.07
C SER A 560 27.93 -12.59 -53.23
N THR A 561 27.22 -12.74 -52.11
CA THR A 561 26.89 -11.60 -51.22
C THR A 561 28.02 -11.31 -50.25
N VAL A 562 28.51 -10.06 -50.27
CA VAL A 562 29.39 -9.49 -49.24
C VAL A 562 28.84 -9.78 -47.84
N GLU A 563 29.72 -10.15 -46.91
CA GLU A 563 29.33 -10.43 -45.53
C GLU A 563 29.06 -9.14 -44.75
N TYR A 564 27.87 -8.58 -44.94
CA TYR A 564 27.37 -7.44 -44.19
C TYR A 564 27.22 -7.69 -42.67
N LYS A 565 27.58 -8.88 -42.15
CA LYS A 565 27.55 -9.20 -40.72
C LYS A 565 28.17 -8.07 -39.89
N TYR A 566 29.42 -7.68 -40.17
CA TYR A 566 30.06 -6.58 -39.44
C TYR A 566 29.35 -5.22 -39.63
N PHE A 567 29.01 -4.85 -40.87
CA PHE A 567 28.34 -3.58 -41.18
C PHE A 567 27.00 -3.45 -40.45
N TYR A 568 26.17 -4.50 -40.52
CA TYR A 568 24.94 -4.61 -39.78
C TYR A 568 25.19 -4.40 -38.27
N HIS A 569 26.25 -5.01 -37.72
CA HIS A 569 26.52 -4.96 -36.28
C HIS A 569 26.85 -3.55 -35.82
N VAL A 570 27.72 -2.87 -36.58
CA VAL A 570 28.04 -1.46 -36.40
C VAL A 570 26.77 -0.62 -36.51
N VAL A 571 25.95 -0.80 -37.55
CA VAL A 571 24.75 0.02 -37.78
C VAL A 571 23.76 -0.04 -36.62
N ILE A 572 23.39 -1.23 -36.10
CA ILE A 572 22.52 -1.24 -34.90
C ILE A 572 23.29 -0.73 -33.69
N TRP A 573 24.49 -1.19 -33.39
CA TRP A 573 25.10 -0.79 -32.12
C TRP A 573 25.36 0.72 -32.04
N CYS A 574 25.68 1.36 -33.17
CA CYS A 574 25.66 2.82 -33.29
C CYS A 574 24.25 3.42 -33.16
N SER A 575 23.22 2.85 -33.81
CA SER A 575 21.83 3.37 -33.71
C SER A 575 21.24 3.23 -32.30
N ALA A 576 21.42 2.08 -31.67
CA ALA A 576 21.00 1.77 -30.31
C ALA A 576 21.74 2.65 -29.31
N ALA A 577 23.08 2.74 -29.40
CA ALA A 577 23.87 3.65 -28.57
C ALA A 577 23.46 5.12 -28.79
N PHE A 578 23.19 5.54 -30.02
CA PHE A 578 22.67 6.88 -30.32
C PHE A 578 21.31 7.11 -29.66
N THR A 579 20.34 6.18 -29.76
CA THR A 579 19.03 6.35 -29.08
C THR A 579 19.12 6.27 -27.56
N GLY A 580 20.01 5.43 -27.01
CA GLY A 580 20.27 5.35 -25.56
C GLY A 580 20.92 6.62 -25.03
N ALA A 581 21.90 7.17 -25.75
CA ALA A 581 22.52 8.46 -25.44
C ALA A 581 21.55 9.63 -25.63
N PHE A 582 20.75 9.64 -26.70
CA PHE A 582 19.69 10.63 -26.91
C PHE A 582 18.68 10.64 -25.76
N SER A 583 18.24 9.46 -25.31
CA SER A 583 17.35 9.32 -24.15
C SER A 583 18.01 9.74 -22.84
N LEU A 584 19.30 9.44 -22.65
CA LEU A 584 20.10 9.89 -21.50
C LEU A 584 20.28 11.42 -21.46
N LEU A 585 20.43 12.05 -22.63
CA LEU A 585 20.66 13.50 -22.78
C LEU A 585 19.37 14.33 -22.76
N THR A 586 18.25 13.79 -23.24
CA THR A 586 16.97 14.53 -23.39
C THR A 586 15.89 14.10 -22.39
N GLY A 587 16.07 12.96 -21.70
CA GLY A 587 15.05 12.33 -20.87
C GLY A 587 13.88 11.69 -21.64
N VAL A 588 13.84 11.88 -22.96
CA VAL A 588 12.77 11.39 -23.86
C VAL A 588 12.97 9.91 -24.18
N VAL A 589 11.87 9.15 -24.21
CA VAL A 589 11.84 7.77 -24.71
C VAL A 589 10.84 7.62 -25.86
N GLY A 590 11.11 6.66 -26.73
CA GLY A 590 10.16 6.19 -27.75
C GLY A 590 9.27 5.05 -27.27
N PHE A 591 9.71 4.28 -26.27
CA PHE A 591 8.99 3.09 -25.83
C PHE A 591 7.93 3.41 -24.75
N LEU A 592 6.89 2.56 -24.64
CA LEU A 592 5.80 2.71 -23.67
C LEU A 592 6.15 1.97 -22.36
N PRO A 593 6.04 2.62 -21.19
CA PRO A 593 4.90 2.32 -20.33
C PRO A 593 4.41 3.56 -19.55
N ASP A 594 3.52 4.34 -20.14
CA ASP A 594 2.97 5.56 -19.51
C ASP A 594 1.77 5.29 -18.58
N GLY A 595 1.16 4.10 -18.65
CA GLY A 595 -0.08 3.78 -17.93
C GLY A 595 0.11 2.88 -16.70
N ALA A 596 0.62 1.67 -16.90
CA ALA A 596 0.63 0.61 -15.91
C ALA A 596 1.98 -0.14 -15.83
N GLY A 597 2.11 -1.03 -14.85
CA GLY A 597 3.25 -1.95 -14.71
C GLY A 597 4.40 -1.46 -13.81
N PRO A 598 5.39 -2.33 -13.54
CA PRO A 598 6.40 -2.17 -12.48
C PRO A 598 7.36 -0.98 -12.65
N CYS A 599 7.42 -0.36 -13.82
CA CYS A 599 8.32 0.78 -14.09
C CYS A 599 7.66 2.16 -13.91
N ARG A 600 6.33 2.24 -13.77
CA ARG A 600 5.52 3.46 -13.96
C ARG A 600 6.16 4.73 -13.38
N ALA A 601 6.62 4.68 -12.14
CA ALA A 601 7.20 5.81 -11.40
C ALA A 601 8.34 6.55 -12.14
N CYS A 602 9.17 5.86 -12.93
CA CYS A 602 10.22 6.50 -13.73
C CYS A 602 9.70 7.11 -15.05
N PHE A 603 8.56 6.68 -15.58
CA PHE A 603 8.15 6.92 -16.98
C PHE A 603 6.99 7.91 -17.16
N VAL A 604 6.16 8.16 -16.13
CA VAL A 604 5.06 9.15 -16.20
C VAL A 604 5.55 10.48 -16.78
N GLY A 605 4.86 10.98 -17.81
CA GLY A 605 5.11 12.29 -18.42
C GLY A 605 6.34 12.40 -19.35
N HIS A 606 7.14 11.34 -19.52
CA HIS A 606 8.42 11.40 -20.27
C HIS A 606 8.36 10.96 -21.74
N SER A 607 7.20 10.48 -22.21
CA SER A 607 7.05 9.87 -23.53
C SER A 607 6.13 10.71 -24.45
N PRO A 608 6.54 11.90 -24.93
CA PRO A 608 5.68 12.72 -25.76
C PRO A 608 5.29 11.97 -27.06
N GLY A 609 4.06 12.17 -27.54
CA GLY A 609 3.49 11.38 -28.64
C GLY A 609 4.37 11.34 -29.91
N TRP A 610 5.01 12.46 -30.26
CA TRP A 610 5.96 12.51 -31.38
C TRP A 610 7.17 11.59 -31.17
N ALA A 611 7.68 11.46 -29.95
CA ALA A 611 8.83 10.61 -29.67
C ALA A 611 8.46 9.13 -29.75
N ARG A 612 7.29 8.75 -29.21
CA ARG A 612 6.75 7.39 -29.39
C ARG A 612 6.59 7.04 -30.86
N VAL A 613 6.03 7.96 -31.65
CA VAL A 613 5.91 7.82 -33.10
C VAL A 613 7.27 7.69 -33.78
N PHE A 614 8.21 8.62 -33.61
CA PHE A 614 9.46 8.66 -34.38
C PHE A 614 10.55 7.68 -33.90
N LEU A 615 10.66 7.42 -32.59
CA LEU A 615 11.72 6.60 -32.01
C LEU A 615 11.31 5.14 -31.80
N PHE A 616 10.01 4.81 -31.86
CA PHE A 616 9.54 3.43 -31.74
C PHE A 616 8.52 3.02 -32.82
N TYR A 617 7.34 3.63 -32.91
CA TYR A 617 6.27 3.10 -33.79
C TYR A 617 6.60 3.18 -35.28
N LEU A 618 7.26 4.23 -35.77
CA LEU A 618 7.70 4.34 -37.16
C LEU A 618 8.85 3.35 -37.47
N PRO A 619 9.93 3.24 -36.66
CA PRO A 619 10.90 2.15 -36.78
C PRO A 619 10.30 0.73 -36.69
N ALA A 620 9.28 0.53 -35.86
CA ALA A 620 8.58 -0.74 -35.70
C ALA A 620 7.69 -1.04 -36.92
N THR A 621 6.96 -0.07 -37.47
CA THR A 621 6.18 -0.24 -38.70
C THR A 621 7.09 -0.47 -39.91
N LEU A 622 8.24 0.20 -39.99
CA LEU A 622 9.25 -0.10 -41.02
C LEU A 622 9.79 -1.54 -40.85
N THR A 623 10.09 -1.95 -39.62
CA THR A 623 10.46 -3.33 -39.27
C THR A 623 9.40 -4.34 -39.70
N LEU A 624 8.15 -4.13 -39.32
CA LEU A 624 7.01 -5.02 -39.62
C LEU A 624 6.67 -5.06 -41.11
N THR A 625 6.72 -3.94 -41.83
CA THR A 625 6.48 -3.93 -43.29
C THR A 625 7.63 -4.56 -44.08
N PHE A 626 8.88 -4.44 -43.60
CA PHE A 626 10.04 -5.11 -44.19
C PHE A 626 10.07 -6.61 -43.88
N ALA A 627 9.80 -7.01 -42.64
CA ALA A 627 9.73 -8.41 -42.23
C ALA A 627 8.45 -9.11 -42.74
N GLY A 628 7.33 -8.41 -42.84
CA GLY A 628 6.11 -8.88 -43.52
C GLY A 628 6.34 -9.09 -45.02
N ALA A 629 7.01 -8.15 -45.70
CA ALA A 629 7.44 -8.34 -47.08
C ALA A 629 8.47 -9.49 -47.24
N ALA A 630 9.31 -9.74 -46.22
CA ALA A 630 10.20 -10.90 -46.18
C ALA A 630 9.41 -12.21 -46.13
N VAL A 631 8.46 -12.33 -45.19
CA VAL A 631 7.59 -13.50 -45.02
C VAL A 631 6.71 -13.73 -46.26
N TYR A 632 6.17 -12.67 -46.85
CA TYR A 632 5.37 -12.75 -48.08
C TYR A 632 6.21 -13.25 -49.27
N LEU A 633 7.39 -12.69 -49.50
CA LEU A 633 8.30 -13.17 -50.56
C LEU A 633 8.80 -14.60 -50.27
N ALA A 634 8.93 -14.99 -49.01
CA ALA A 634 9.28 -16.35 -48.60
C ALA A 634 8.17 -17.36 -48.93
N SER A 635 6.91 -17.03 -48.64
CA SER A 635 5.77 -17.91 -48.93
C SER A 635 5.48 -17.98 -50.43
N THR A 636 5.45 -16.84 -51.15
CA THR A 636 5.13 -16.82 -52.58
C THR A 636 6.30 -17.26 -53.47
N GLY A 637 7.55 -17.04 -53.07
CA GLY A 637 8.72 -17.56 -53.78
C GLY A 637 8.88 -19.08 -53.71
N SER A 638 8.08 -19.76 -52.88
CA SER A 638 8.20 -21.20 -52.64
C SER A 638 7.57 -22.08 -53.74
N THR A 639 6.71 -21.54 -54.61
CA THR A 639 5.84 -22.33 -55.50
C THR A 639 6.33 -22.45 -56.95
N GLY A 640 7.40 -21.75 -57.35
CA GLY A 640 7.64 -21.43 -58.77
C GLY A 640 8.62 -22.29 -59.59
N LEU A 641 9.68 -22.88 -59.01
CA LEU A 641 10.76 -23.52 -59.79
C LEU A 641 11.32 -24.81 -59.19
N SER A 642 11.74 -25.72 -60.08
CA SER A 642 12.54 -26.91 -59.79
C SER A 642 13.98 -26.53 -59.44
N LEU A 643 14.28 -26.50 -58.14
CA LEU A 643 15.57 -26.05 -57.61
C LEU A 643 16.64 -27.17 -57.61
N PRO A 644 17.93 -26.85 -57.81
CA PRO A 644 19.03 -27.81 -57.66
C PRO A 644 19.07 -28.50 -56.28
N PRO A 645 19.68 -29.70 -56.13
CA PRO A 645 19.70 -30.43 -54.85
C PRO A 645 20.34 -29.67 -53.67
N GLN A 646 21.33 -28.81 -53.95
CA GLN A 646 21.91 -27.90 -52.95
C GLN A 646 20.93 -26.80 -52.52
N ALA A 647 20.06 -26.37 -53.45
CA ALA A 647 19.08 -25.32 -53.22
C ALA A 647 17.83 -25.83 -52.47
N GLU A 648 17.37 -27.04 -52.76
CA GLU A 648 16.37 -27.70 -51.92
C GLU A 648 16.88 -27.93 -50.48
N ARG A 649 18.17 -28.25 -50.31
CA ARG A 649 18.79 -28.40 -48.97
C ARG A 649 18.85 -27.09 -48.19
N ALA A 650 19.22 -25.97 -48.82
CA ALA A 650 19.24 -24.66 -48.16
C ALA A 650 17.82 -24.07 -47.98
N ARG A 651 16.88 -24.32 -48.89
CA ARG A 651 15.43 -24.05 -48.71
C ARG A 651 14.87 -24.76 -47.48
N ARG A 652 15.26 -26.02 -47.25
CA ARG A 652 14.92 -26.76 -46.02
C ARG A 652 15.55 -26.21 -44.75
N SER A 653 16.56 -25.34 -44.85
CA SER A 653 17.08 -24.58 -43.70
C SER A 653 16.34 -23.24 -43.50
N SER A 654 15.92 -22.56 -44.57
CA SER A 654 15.18 -21.30 -44.49
C SER A 654 13.74 -21.48 -44.00
N GLY A 655 13.10 -22.61 -44.34
CA GLY A 655 11.79 -22.99 -43.80
C GLY A 655 11.75 -23.18 -42.27
N GLN A 656 12.91 -23.31 -41.62
CA GLN A 656 13.04 -23.37 -40.15
C GLN A 656 13.18 -21.98 -39.51
N LEU A 657 13.45 -20.96 -40.34
CA LEU A 657 13.50 -19.56 -39.92
C LEU A 657 12.13 -18.90 -40.02
N LEU A 658 11.32 -19.29 -41.00
CA LEU A 658 10.01 -18.70 -41.29
C LEU A 658 9.06 -18.68 -40.07
N PRO A 659 8.89 -19.75 -39.27
CA PRO A 659 8.05 -19.70 -38.06
C PRO A 659 8.58 -18.72 -37.02
N SER A 660 9.90 -18.65 -36.85
CA SER A 660 10.56 -17.72 -35.93
C SER A 660 10.38 -16.27 -36.36
N CYS A 661 10.41 -16.00 -37.67
CA CYS A 661 10.11 -14.69 -38.24
C CYS A 661 8.65 -14.31 -37.96
N VAL A 662 7.70 -15.21 -38.24
CA VAL A 662 6.27 -14.99 -38.01
C VAL A 662 5.96 -14.75 -36.53
N ALA A 663 6.54 -15.52 -35.60
CA ALA A 663 6.39 -15.31 -34.16
C ALA A 663 6.94 -13.95 -33.71
N THR A 664 8.14 -13.56 -34.20
CA THR A 664 8.75 -12.26 -33.89
C THR A 664 7.91 -11.10 -34.43
N ILE A 665 7.36 -11.23 -35.64
CA ILE A 665 6.49 -10.24 -36.28
C ILE A 665 5.17 -10.12 -35.52
N ALA A 666 4.52 -11.22 -35.18
CA ALA A 666 3.23 -11.21 -34.46
C ALA A 666 3.34 -10.54 -33.09
N ALA A 667 4.41 -10.83 -32.33
CA ALA A 667 4.68 -10.22 -31.03
C ALA A 667 4.88 -8.70 -31.10
N LEU A 668 5.44 -8.18 -32.19
CA LEU A 668 5.62 -6.74 -32.41
C LEU A 668 4.44 -6.06 -33.13
N PHE A 669 3.61 -6.80 -33.85
CA PHE A 669 2.52 -6.26 -34.67
C PHE A 669 1.42 -5.62 -33.82
N LEU A 670 0.87 -6.35 -32.84
CA LEU A 670 -0.23 -5.85 -32.01
C LEU A 670 0.18 -4.60 -31.19
N PRO A 671 1.34 -4.56 -30.49
CA PRO A 671 1.77 -3.36 -29.78
C PRO A 671 2.00 -2.15 -30.68
N THR A 672 2.52 -2.37 -31.89
CA THR A 672 2.75 -1.28 -32.86
C THR A 672 1.42 -0.75 -33.41
N LEU A 673 0.46 -1.64 -33.69
CA LEU A 673 -0.86 -1.26 -34.21
C LEU A 673 -1.66 -0.45 -33.17
N PHE A 674 -1.81 -0.98 -31.96
CA PHE A 674 -2.58 -0.30 -30.91
C PHE A 674 -1.92 1.03 -30.48
N GLY A 675 -0.58 1.07 -30.41
CA GLY A 675 0.16 2.30 -30.13
C GLY A 675 0.03 3.39 -31.19
N TRP A 676 -0.05 3.03 -32.48
CA TRP A 676 -0.38 3.99 -33.54
C TRP A 676 -1.82 4.50 -33.43
N LEU A 677 -2.79 3.63 -33.15
CA LEU A 677 -4.20 4.02 -32.99
C LEU A 677 -4.36 4.98 -31.79
N GLN A 678 -3.73 4.67 -30.65
CA GLN A 678 -3.68 5.55 -29.48
C GLN A 678 -3.02 6.90 -29.80
N SER A 679 -1.92 6.90 -30.58
CA SER A 679 -1.21 8.12 -30.99
C SER A 679 -2.00 9.03 -31.94
N PHE A 680 -3.13 8.55 -32.47
CA PHE A 680 -4.05 9.30 -33.34
C PHE A 680 -5.47 9.46 -32.74
N GLY A 681 -5.64 9.31 -31.42
CA GLY A 681 -6.90 9.63 -30.72
C GLY A 681 -8.00 8.57 -30.87
N ALA A 682 -7.65 7.30 -31.10
CA ALA A 682 -8.60 6.20 -31.07
C ALA A 682 -8.91 5.76 -29.63
N ASP A 683 -9.62 6.59 -28.86
CA ASP A 683 -9.77 6.43 -27.40
C ASP A 683 -10.35 5.07 -26.97
N TRP A 684 -11.17 4.42 -27.80
CA TRP A 684 -11.69 3.07 -27.55
C TRP A 684 -10.58 1.99 -27.41
N VAL A 685 -9.39 2.23 -27.98
CA VAL A 685 -8.21 1.37 -27.83
C VAL A 685 -7.58 1.47 -26.43
N THR A 686 -7.88 2.53 -25.67
CA THR A 686 -7.39 2.69 -24.28
C THR A 686 -8.19 1.86 -23.26
N SER A 687 -9.23 1.14 -23.70
CA SER A 687 -9.92 0.17 -22.85
C SER A 687 -8.95 -0.92 -22.39
N GLY A 688 -8.97 -1.23 -21.09
CA GLY A 688 -7.90 -2.00 -20.43
C GLY A 688 -7.58 -3.36 -21.06
N PHE A 689 -8.55 -4.00 -21.71
CA PHE A 689 -8.36 -5.26 -22.43
C PHE A 689 -7.37 -5.17 -23.60
N PHE A 690 -7.44 -4.12 -24.44
CA PHE A 690 -6.55 -4.01 -25.60
C PHE A 690 -5.13 -3.59 -25.20
N LEU A 691 -5.00 -2.72 -24.20
CA LEU A 691 -3.71 -2.35 -23.61
C LEU A 691 -3.01 -3.59 -23.02
N TYR A 692 -3.72 -4.36 -22.18
CA TYR A 692 -3.26 -5.59 -21.57
C TYR A 692 -2.84 -6.65 -22.61
N LEU A 693 -3.62 -6.84 -23.67
CA LEU A 693 -3.30 -7.76 -24.76
C LEU A 693 -2.03 -7.34 -25.52
N SER A 694 -1.85 -6.04 -25.76
CA SER A 694 -0.63 -5.47 -26.33
C SER A 694 0.59 -5.78 -25.45
N GLU A 695 0.51 -5.47 -24.16
CA GLU A 695 1.61 -5.67 -23.20
C GLU A 695 1.96 -7.16 -23.03
N LEU A 696 0.96 -8.04 -22.99
CA LEU A 696 1.14 -9.49 -22.94
C LEU A 696 1.88 -10.04 -24.17
N CYS A 697 1.58 -9.54 -25.38
CA CYS A 697 2.31 -9.89 -26.60
C CYS A 697 3.75 -9.38 -26.60
N PHE A 698 4.01 -8.20 -26.02
CA PHE A 698 5.35 -7.63 -25.97
C PHE A 698 6.24 -8.34 -24.94
N TYR A 699 5.83 -8.44 -23.67
CA TYR A 699 6.66 -8.97 -22.60
C TYR A 699 6.96 -10.48 -22.70
N SER A 700 6.17 -11.22 -23.49
CA SER A 700 6.36 -12.66 -23.76
C SER A 700 7.30 -12.99 -24.93
N GLN A 701 7.87 -11.99 -25.63
CA GLN A 701 8.67 -12.19 -26.85
C GLN A 701 9.81 -13.22 -26.71
N GLY A 702 10.51 -13.25 -25.56
CA GLY A 702 11.60 -14.19 -25.31
C GLY A 702 11.13 -15.64 -25.16
N LEU A 703 9.92 -15.87 -24.64
CA LEU A 703 9.29 -17.19 -24.55
C LEU A 703 8.89 -17.68 -25.95
N LEU A 704 8.28 -16.82 -26.77
CA LEU A 704 7.88 -17.13 -28.15
C LEU A 704 9.11 -17.48 -29.02
N ASN A 705 10.20 -16.72 -28.88
CA ASN A 705 11.48 -17.00 -29.51
C ASN A 705 12.04 -18.36 -29.05
N ALA A 706 11.98 -18.67 -27.75
CA ALA A 706 12.52 -19.91 -27.18
C ALA A 706 11.77 -21.16 -27.65
N LEU A 707 10.44 -21.10 -27.73
CA LEU A 707 9.62 -22.15 -28.32
C LEU A 707 10.04 -22.39 -29.77
N SER A 708 10.08 -21.34 -30.59
CA SER A 708 10.53 -21.44 -31.99
C SER A 708 11.91 -22.08 -32.12
N TRP A 709 12.87 -21.68 -31.28
CA TRP A 709 14.22 -22.25 -31.23
C TRP A 709 14.23 -23.73 -30.81
N ALA A 710 13.42 -24.13 -29.82
CA ALA A 710 13.32 -25.52 -29.36
C ALA A 710 12.66 -26.46 -30.39
N PHE A 711 11.71 -25.94 -31.18
CA PHE A 711 11.08 -26.67 -32.29
C PHE A 711 11.92 -26.67 -33.57
N ASN A 712 12.94 -25.82 -33.68
CA ASN A 712 13.82 -25.73 -34.84
C ASN A 712 14.63 -27.05 -35.07
N PRO A 713 14.49 -27.72 -36.23
CA PRO A 713 15.20 -28.96 -36.53
C PRO A 713 16.73 -28.87 -36.46
N SER A 714 17.35 -27.75 -36.84
CA SER A 714 18.80 -27.57 -36.75
C SER A 714 19.29 -27.49 -35.30
N TYR A 715 18.51 -26.89 -34.38
CA TYR A 715 18.80 -26.97 -32.93
C TYR A 715 18.69 -28.42 -32.43
N ARG A 716 17.62 -29.13 -32.82
CA ARG A 716 17.43 -30.55 -32.46
C ARG A 716 18.58 -31.43 -32.93
N VAL A 717 19.03 -31.28 -34.19
CA VAL A 717 20.19 -32.01 -34.74
C VAL A 717 21.49 -31.66 -34.01
N ALA A 718 21.70 -30.39 -33.64
CA ALA A 718 22.85 -30.00 -32.83
C ALA A 718 22.84 -30.66 -31.44
N ARG A 719 21.67 -30.69 -30.78
CA ARG A 719 21.45 -31.36 -29.49
C ARG A 719 21.67 -32.88 -29.56
N TYR A 720 21.09 -33.57 -30.55
CA TYR A 720 21.32 -35.01 -30.75
C TYR A 720 22.80 -35.32 -31.03
N ARG A 721 23.49 -34.53 -31.87
CA ARG A 721 24.93 -34.71 -32.13
C ARG A 721 25.79 -34.41 -30.91
N GLY A 722 25.43 -33.42 -30.10
CA GLY A 722 26.11 -33.12 -28.84
C GLY A 722 25.98 -34.24 -27.81
N ASN A 723 24.78 -34.80 -27.65
CA ASN A 723 24.57 -35.97 -26.77
C ASN A 723 25.37 -37.19 -27.25
N ASN A 724 25.36 -37.48 -28.56
CA ASN A 724 26.13 -38.58 -29.15
C ASN A 724 27.66 -38.33 -29.17
N ALA A 725 28.14 -37.16 -28.73
CA ALA A 725 29.57 -36.88 -28.53
C ALA A 725 30.02 -37.11 -27.07
N MET A 726 29.08 -37.30 -26.13
CA MET A 726 29.38 -37.69 -24.73
C MET A 726 28.92 -39.11 -24.37
N GLY A 727 28.19 -39.79 -25.25
CA GLY A 727 27.94 -41.23 -25.18
C GLY A 727 28.87 -42.00 -26.12
N GLY A 728 29.71 -42.88 -25.57
CA GLY A 728 30.62 -43.72 -26.35
C GLY A 728 29.92 -44.87 -27.07
N GLU A 729 30.20 -44.98 -28.37
CA GLU A 729 29.97 -46.12 -29.28
C GLU A 729 28.54 -46.63 -29.58
N ALA A 730 28.45 -47.25 -30.75
CA ALA A 730 27.50 -48.30 -31.16
C ALA A 730 25.98 -48.06 -31.00
N THR A 731 25.39 -47.33 -31.95
CA THR A 731 24.44 -48.01 -32.86
C THR A 731 24.35 -47.36 -34.24
N ARG A 732 24.87 -48.03 -35.27
CA ARG A 732 24.43 -47.83 -36.66
C ARG A 732 23.20 -48.72 -36.88
N LEU A 733 22.03 -48.16 -37.17
CA LEU A 733 21.01 -48.85 -37.97
C LEU A 733 20.32 -47.89 -38.94
N MET A 734 20.56 -48.14 -40.22
CA MET A 734 19.70 -47.93 -41.41
C MET A 734 18.91 -46.62 -41.58
N GLY A 735 19.18 -45.92 -42.68
CA GLY A 735 18.10 -45.37 -43.54
C GLY A 735 17.84 -46.34 -44.71
N PRO A 736 17.32 -45.89 -45.87
CA PRO A 736 16.78 -44.57 -46.19
C PRO A 736 15.31 -44.60 -46.67
N ASN A 737 14.57 -43.52 -46.41
CA ASN A 737 13.45 -42.99 -47.21
C ASN A 737 13.10 -41.58 -46.68
#